data_AF-A0A7W1RGN1-F1
#
_entry.id   AF-A0A7W1RGN1-F1
#
_cell.length_a   1.000
_cell.length_b   1.000
_cell.length_c   1.000
_cell.angle_alpha   90.00
_cell.angle_beta   90.00
_cell.angle_gamma   90.00
#
_symmetry.space_group_name_H-M   'P 1'
#
loop_
_entity.id
_entity.type
_entity.pdbx_description
1 polymer ?
#
loop_
_entity_poly.entity_id
_entity_poly.type
_entity_poly.pdbx_seq_one_letter_code
_entity_poly.pdbx_strand_id
1 'polypeptide(L)'
;MQKNAIHLIGDLIQHPDHQETYIELGSRLRNLNEDHFKIMISSLEKIQVIASILRKGDGEALNIISNQLHLPANIDQVRAIENPVVRIRVMAQLINRDKTALSKLSLNNEEFMLLAPHLTYIDCRDNFNLCRFRPIEEQVVEKGLPEGAAQEFLDACSSENVLCLLISSSEITRLPALPNCVKLICSNNPQLTQLPALPNCKMLNCNENPLLTELPALPSCERLQCYKNPLLTVLPAALPSCEELVCHNNPQLAELPALPNCVTLLCYRNPLLTELPPLPNCVRLECHSNPLLTELPPLPCCVTLECSYCPGLVRLPELSSCETLNCSDCTEFRTLPELPRCRWLNCSGCSELTLLLDLPRCRFLNCSGCSQLTRLPALLNCDDLIYERCQRLDLDSIPHRLRPEPVNIHVVPHELEEDLLSLRVNIKELNENPIKILFEITPQLLKGGSLPHITFIEADGQESQGLDVMGLRRSFVSRLMSSLVSHAGDKDQLRFITGDLGMMPFIDSSPEATEGLEDQIKGFRTLGALLVRSLEEKCTTGNIFDPTLFRMISAFSYEELFDIVGDAGNLSDTLRLSLSLVGSDKLVRDIIGLIQEDPSKLSDSDYEKLKKVVLANLDEDEKIPDLKENSLDNKIWVQAKAKKSLLGDDTREFDTKRAVAVIAKQMCSLKGSAEEWDSLCELGSERLQNRIEGSLSNEKFMSAIAWDPEANVAGENVEKIKDFVSTWVKESKVEDLINLVFTITGSNTLFDDKVLRFEIYDRSAQQLPVVHSCFSSIEISANCPDYETFKEKLEYLITQSTNNEASGFQFT
;
A
#
# COMPACT_ATOMS: atom_id res chain seq x y z
N MET A 1 -40.56 -22.26 -62.80
CA MET A 1 -39.25 -22.82 -63.20
C MET A 1 -38.21 -22.72 -62.08
N GLN A 2 -37.99 -21.57 -61.42
CA GLN A 2 -37.05 -21.44 -60.28
C GLN A 2 -37.28 -22.44 -59.13
N LYS A 3 -38.53 -22.66 -58.69
CA LYS A 3 -38.84 -23.64 -57.62
C LYS A 3 -38.49 -25.09 -58.00
N ASN A 4 -38.59 -25.46 -59.28
CA ASN A 4 -38.30 -26.82 -59.73
C ASN A 4 -36.78 -27.05 -59.94
N ALA A 5 -35.99 -26.00 -60.17
CA ALA A 5 -34.53 -26.09 -60.26
C ALA A 5 -33.89 -26.24 -58.87
N ILE A 6 -34.42 -25.56 -57.86
CA ILE A 6 -33.97 -25.68 -56.46
C ILE A 6 -34.28 -27.07 -55.91
N HIS A 7 -35.44 -27.64 -56.25
CA HIS A 7 -35.79 -29.02 -55.84
C HIS A 7 -34.84 -30.05 -56.46
N LEU A 8 -34.49 -29.90 -57.75
CA LEU A 8 -33.57 -30.81 -58.45
C LEU A 8 -32.12 -30.68 -57.95
N ILE A 9 -31.69 -29.48 -57.54
CA ILE A 9 -30.39 -29.23 -56.89
C ILE A 9 -30.37 -29.84 -55.49
N GLY A 10 -31.48 -29.77 -54.75
CA GLY A 10 -31.65 -30.46 -53.47
C GLY A 10 -31.53 -31.99 -53.62
N ASP A 11 -32.16 -32.57 -54.64
CA ASP A 11 -32.09 -34.01 -54.92
C ASP A 11 -30.67 -34.45 -55.36
N LEU A 12 -29.94 -33.61 -56.11
CA LEU A 12 -28.53 -33.86 -56.50
C LEU A 12 -27.53 -33.80 -55.33
N ILE A 13 -27.83 -32.99 -54.31
CA ILE A 13 -27.04 -32.93 -53.06
C ILE A 13 -27.27 -34.20 -52.22
N GLN A 14 -28.45 -34.81 -52.28
CA GLN A 14 -28.78 -36.03 -51.54
C GLN A 14 -28.35 -37.31 -52.24
N HIS A 15 -28.28 -37.34 -53.59
CA HIS A 15 -27.90 -38.51 -54.38
C HIS A 15 -26.91 -38.17 -55.53
N PRO A 16 -25.60 -38.04 -55.24
CA PRO A 16 -24.61 -37.46 -56.15
C PRO A 16 -24.20 -38.34 -57.35
N ASP A 17 -24.54 -39.63 -57.37
CA ASP A 17 -24.03 -40.60 -58.35
C ASP A 17 -24.96 -40.88 -59.56
N HIS A 18 -26.14 -40.24 -59.64
CA HIS A 18 -27.08 -40.45 -60.74
C HIS A 18 -26.77 -39.57 -61.96
N GLN A 19 -26.16 -40.16 -62.99
CA GLN A 19 -25.72 -39.48 -64.23
C GLN A 19 -26.88 -38.87 -65.06
N GLU A 20 -28.07 -39.49 -65.04
CA GLU A 20 -29.25 -39.00 -65.78
C GLU A 20 -29.76 -37.64 -65.25
N THR A 21 -29.59 -37.37 -63.96
CA THR A 21 -30.01 -36.12 -63.30
C THR A 21 -29.18 -34.92 -63.79
N TYR A 22 -27.90 -35.13 -64.12
CA TYR A 22 -27.02 -34.10 -64.68
C TYR A 22 -27.38 -33.75 -66.14
N ILE A 23 -27.82 -34.73 -66.92
CA ILE A 23 -28.23 -34.53 -68.33
C ILE A 23 -29.55 -33.74 -68.39
N GLU A 24 -30.49 -34.02 -67.49
CA GLU A 24 -31.76 -33.29 -67.40
C GLU A 24 -31.58 -31.86 -66.87
N LEU A 25 -30.64 -31.63 -65.94
CA LEU A 25 -30.25 -30.28 -65.52
C LEU A 25 -29.65 -29.48 -66.69
N GLY A 26 -28.75 -30.10 -67.47
CA GLY A 26 -28.09 -29.48 -68.62
C GLY A 26 -29.02 -29.17 -69.82
N SER A 27 -30.13 -29.90 -69.98
CA SER A 27 -31.13 -29.59 -71.00
C SER A 27 -32.03 -28.42 -70.61
N ARG A 28 -32.35 -28.29 -69.31
CA ARG A 28 -33.22 -27.21 -68.79
C ARG A 28 -32.48 -25.88 -68.60
N LEU A 29 -31.18 -25.92 -68.30
CA LEU A 29 -30.32 -24.74 -68.22
C LEU A 29 -30.08 -24.06 -69.59
N ARG A 30 -30.26 -24.80 -70.69
CA ARG A 30 -30.08 -24.30 -72.07
C ARG A 30 -31.12 -23.26 -72.51
N ASN A 31 -32.21 -23.10 -71.75
CA ASN A 31 -33.33 -22.19 -72.07
C ASN A 31 -33.36 -20.92 -71.20
N LEU A 32 -32.30 -20.63 -70.43
CA LEU A 32 -32.19 -19.41 -69.63
C LEU A 32 -31.62 -18.27 -70.46
N ASN A 33 -32.19 -17.06 -70.36
CA ASN A 33 -31.62 -15.87 -70.99
C ASN A 33 -30.37 -15.39 -70.23
N GLU A 34 -29.57 -14.56 -70.90
CA GLU A 34 -28.22 -14.17 -70.49
C GLU A 34 -28.16 -13.49 -69.10
N ASP A 35 -29.18 -12.73 -68.73
CA ASP A 35 -29.23 -12.01 -67.45
C ASP A 35 -29.52 -12.94 -66.27
N HIS A 36 -30.40 -13.93 -66.45
CA HIS A 36 -30.64 -14.95 -65.41
C HIS A 36 -29.46 -15.93 -65.29
N PHE A 37 -28.71 -16.16 -66.37
CA PHE A 37 -27.48 -16.96 -66.36
C PHE A 37 -26.33 -16.23 -65.64
N LYS A 38 -26.17 -14.91 -65.85
CA LYS A 38 -25.16 -14.08 -65.15
C LYS A 38 -25.41 -13.98 -63.64
N ILE A 39 -26.67 -13.86 -63.21
CA ILE A 39 -27.02 -13.85 -61.77
C ILE A 39 -26.69 -15.19 -61.10
N MET A 40 -26.98 -16.29 -61.80
CA MET A 40 -26.70 -17.66 -61.33
C MET A 40 -25.19 -17.98 -61.29
N ILE A 41 -24.42 -17.56 -62.30
CA ILE A 41 -22.95 -17.70 -62.35
C ILE A 41 -22.27 -16.88 -61.24
N SER A 42 -22.70 -15.63 -60.99
CA SER A 42 -22.11 -14.80 -59.90
C SER A 42 -22.31 -15.38 -58.50
N SER A 43 -23.33 -16.23 -58.35
CA SER A 43 -23.64 -16.94 -57.10
C SER A 43 -22.90 -18.28 -56.99
N LEU A 44 -22.54 -18.90 -58.13
CA LEU A 44 -21.85 -20.20 -58.19
C LEU A 44 -20.31 -20.09 -58.19
N GLU A 45 -19.74 -19.05 -58.81
CA GLU A 45 -18.28 -18.83 -58.84
C GLU A 45 -17.70 -18.58 -57.44
N LYS A 46 -18.46 -17.95 -56.54
CA LYS A 46 -18.04 -17.73 -55.16
C LYS A 46 -17.98 -19.02 -54.34
N ILE A 47 -18.82 -20.02 -54.65
CA ILE A 47 -18.94 -21.25 -53.84
C ILE A 47 -18.02 -22.35 -54.39
N GLN A 48 -17.90 -22.50 -55.72
CA GLN A 48 -17.03 -23.50 -56.33
C GLN A 48 -15.53 -23.19 -56.16
N VAL A 49 -15.13 -21.92 -56.22
CA VAL A 49 -13.72 -21.51 -56.03
C VAL A 49 -13.30 -21.67 -54.57
N ILE A 50 -14.18 -21.31 -53.61
CA ILE A 50 -13.94 -21.54 -52.17
C ILE A 50 -13.87 -23.06 -51.89
N ALA A 51 -14.76 -23.87 -52.46
CA ALA A 51 -14.76 -25.32 -52.26
C ALA A 51 -13.62 -26.07 -52.98
N SER A 52 -13.01 -25.51 -54.03
CA SER A 52 -11.83 -26.10 -54.69
C SER A 52 -10.52 -25.70 -54.02
N ILE A 53 -10.42 -24.47 -53.48
CA ILE A 53 -9.23 -23.97 -52.76
C ILE A 53 -9.13 -24.59 -51.37
N LEU A 54 -10.26 -24.76 -50.66
CA LEU A 54 -10.32 -25.48 -49.37
C LEU A 54 -9.92 -26.96 -49.49
N ARG A 55 -9.95 -27.55 -50.70
CA ARG A 55 -9.51 -28.92 -50.96
C ARG A 55 -7.99 -29.09 -51.16
N LYS A 56 -7.22 -28.01 -51.37
CA LYS A 56 -5.79 -28.11 -51.76
C LYS A 56 -4.76 -27.51 -50.80
N GLY A 57 -5.18 -26.81 -49.74
CA GLY A 57 -4.30 -26.53 -48.60
C GLY A 57 -3.06 -25.67 -48.91
N ASP A 58 -3.16 -24.71 -49.82
CA ASP A 58 -2.06 -23.80 -50.15
C ASP A 58 -2.09 -22.53 -49.27
N GLY A 59 -1.03 -22.29 -48.51
CA GLY A 59 -0.96 -21.25 -47.47
C GLY A 59 -0.99 -19.81 -48.02
N GLU A 60 -0.56 -19.62 -49.27
CA GLU A 60 -0.54 -18.31 -49.93
C GLU A 60 -1.94 -17.82 -50.34
N ALA A 61 -2.84 -18.76 -50.69
CA ALA A 61 -4.21 -18.45 -51.10
C ALA A 61 -5.11 -18.00 -49.93
N LEU A 62 -4.84 -18.46 -48.70
CA LEU A 62 -5.56 -18.04 -47.50
C LEU A 62 -5.26 -16.58 -47.11
N ASN A 63 -4.04 -16.09 -47.36
CA ASN A 63 -3.69 -14.69 -47.16
C ASN A 63 -4.41 -13.75 -48.13
N ILE A 64 -4.62 -14.19 -49.38
CA ILE A 64 -5.38 -13.44 -50.38
C ILE A 64 -6.88 -13.41 -50.02
N ILE A 65 -7.42 -14.52 -49.51
CA ILE A 65 -8.81 -14.63 -49.03
C ILE A 65 -9.06 -13.73 -47.81
N SER A 66 -8.12 -13.63 -46.87
CA SER A 66 -8.22 -12.76 -45.68
C SER A 66 -8.35 -11.27 -46.01
N ASN A 67 -7.77 -10.82 -47.12
CA ASN A 67 -7.81 -9.41 -47.52
C ASN A 67 -9.06 -9.04 -48.34
N GLN A 68 -9.82 -10.01 -48.87
CA GLN A 68 -10.94 -9.76 -49.79
C GLN A 68 -12.31 -10.29 -49.34
N LEU A 69 -12.36 -11.24 -48.40
CA LEU A 69 -13.60 -11.76 -47.84
C LEU A 69 -13.68 -11.33 -46.39
N HIS A 70 -14.72 -10.57 -46.04
CA HIS A 70 -15.03 -10.18 -44.66
C HIS A 70 -15.08 -11.42 -43.75
N LEU A 71 -13.94 -11.76 -43.15
CA LEU A 71 -13.83 -12.80 -42.15
C LEU A 71 -14.74 -12.45 -40.97
N PRO A 72 -15.21 -13.46 -40.21
CA PRO A 72 -15.90 -13.22 -38.95
C PRO A 72 -15.13 -12.21 -38.09
N ALA A 73 -15.83 -11.18 -37.60
CA ALA A 73 -15.23 -10.05 -36.89
C ALA A 73 -14.67 -10.45 -35.52
N ASN A 74 -15.13 -11.57 -34.97
CA ASN A 74 -14.68 -12.10 -33.69
C ASN A 74 -14.63 -13.63 -33.67
N ILE A 75 -14.01 -14.19 -32.63
CA ILE A 75 -13.79 -15.62 -32.44
C ILE A 75 -15.11 -16.41 -32.23
N ASP A 76 -16.18 -15.76 -31.78
CA ASP A 76 -17.49 -16.40 -31.56
C ASP A 76 -18.17 -16.77 -32.88
N GLN A 77 -18.03 -15.91 -33.90
CA GLN A 77 -18.55 -16.18 -35.24
C GLN A 77 -17.79 -17.32 -35.94
N VAL A 78 -16.55 -17.61 -35.54
CA VAL A 78 -15.77 -18.74 -36.07
C VAL A 78 -16.37 -20.09 -35.66
N ARG A 79 -17.11 -20.15 -34.54
CA ARG A 79 -17.74 -21.38 -34.06
C ARG A 79 -18.83 -21.91 -35.01
N ALA A 80 -19.41 -21.05 -35.84
CA ALA A 80 -20.41 -21.42 -36.84
C ALA A 80 -19.81 -22.15 -38.06
N ILE A 81 -18.48 -22.27 -38.17
CA ILE A 81 -17.83 -23.00 -39.25
C ILE A 81 -17.96 -24.51 -39.01
N GLU A 82 -18.70 -25.18 -39.89
CA GLU A 82 -18.98 -26.63 -39.80
C GLU A 82 -17.73 -27.50 -39.99
N ASN A 83 -16.78 -27.07 -40.84
CA ASN A 83 -15.56 -27.84 -41.07
C ASN A 83 -14.54 -27.59 -39.94
N PRO A 84 -14.19 -28.60 -39.12
CA PRO A 84 -13.35 -28.40 -37.94
C PRO A 84 -11.91 -27.99 -38.29
N VAL A 85 -11.36 -28.49 -39.41
CA VAL A 85 -10.00 -28.13 -39.85
C VAL A 85 -9.94 -26.67 -40.26
N VAL A 86 -10.94 -26.19 -40.99
CA VAL A 86 -11.04 -24.79 -41.40
C VAL A 86 -11.30 -23.89 -40.18
N ARG A 87 -12.17 -24.34 -39.27
CA ARG A 87 -12.48 -23.64 -38.02
C ARG A 87 -11.21 -23.36 -37.19
N ILE A 88 -10.41 -24.40 -36.94
CA ILE A 88 -9.15 -24.28 -36.18
C ILE A 88 -8.16 -23.33 -36.86
N ARG A 89 -8.00 -23.41 -38.19
CA ARG A 89 -7.08 -22.53 -38.93
C ARG A 89 -7.50 -21.07 -38.87
N VAL A 90 -8.78 -20.77 -39.07
CA VAL A 90 -9.32 -19.40 -38.98
C VAL A 90 -9.20 -18.88 -37.54
N MET A 91 -9.48 -19.73 -36.55
CA MET A 91 -9.34 -19.40 -35.14
C MET A 91 -7.88 -19.05 -34.78
N ALA A 92 -6.90 -19.86 -35.19
CA ALA A 92 -5.48 -19.59 -34.98
C ALA A 92 -5.03 -18.27 -35.66
N GLN A 93 -5.53 -17.96 -36.86
CA GLN A 93 -5.24 -16.70 -37.54
C GLN A 93 -5.75 -15.49 -36.75
N LEU A 94 -6.98 -15.54 -36.22
CA LEU A 94 -7.52 -14.47 -35.39
C LEU A 94 -6.74 -14.32 -34.08
N ILE A 95 -6.39 -15.43 -33.43
CA ILE A 95 -5.57 -15.43 -32.20
C ILE A 95 -4.24 -14.74 -32.45
N ASN A 96 -3.55 -15.12 -33.53
CA ASN A 96 -2.26 -14.54 -33.91
C ASN A 96 -2.37 -13.05 -34.27
N ARG A 97 -3.39 -12.66 -35.03
CA ARG A 97 -3.62 -11.28 -35.46
C ARG A 97 -3.95 -10.36 -34.29
N ASP A 98 -4.89 -10.80 -33.46
CA ASP A 98 -5.46 -10.00 -32.37
C ASP A 98 -4.69 -10.18 -31.05
N LYS A 99 -3.63 -11.01 -31.04
CA LYS A 99 -2.82 -11.36 -29.86
C LYS A 99 -3.69 -11.79 -28.68
N THR A 100 -4.69 -12.62 -28.98
CA THR A 100 -5.70 -13.02 -27.99
C THR A 100 -5.10 -14.05 -27.03
N ALA A 101 -5.21 -13.79 -25.72
CA ALA A 101 -4.82 -14.78 -24.73
C ALA A 101 -5.73 -16.01 -24.82
N LEU A 102 -5.14 -17.20 -24.78
CA LEU A 102 -5.89 -18.44 -24.91
C LEU A 102 -6.87 -18.64 -23.74
N SER A 103 -6.63 -18.00 -22.58
CA SER A 103 -7.52 -17.98 -21.40
C SER A 103 -8.83 -17.25 -21.61
N LYS A 104 -8.90 -16.39 -22.63
CA LYS A 104 -10.13 -15.68 -22.99
C LYS A 104 -11.03 -16.51 -23.91
N LEU A 105 -10.61 -17.71 -24.29
CA LEU A 105 -11.30 -18.57 -25.24
C LEU A 105 -11.84 -19.80 -24.52
N SER A 106 -13.14 -20.09 -24.68
CA SER A 106 -13.69 -21.38 -24.21
C SER A 106 -13.35 -22.48 -25.22
N LEU A 107 -12.14 -23.03 -25.13
CA LEU A 107 -11.64 -24.11 -25.97
C LEU A 107 -11.83 -25.45 -25.25
N ASN A 108 -12.28 -26.48 -25.96
CA ASN A 108 -12.18 -27.84 -25.43
C ASN A 108 -10.74 -28.38 -25.62
N ASN A 109 -10.40 -29.49 -24.96
CA ASN A 109 -9.04 -30.06 -25.03
C ASN A 109 -8.57 -30.40 -26.45
N GLU A 110 -9.48 -30.87 -27.31
CA GLU A 110 -9.15 -31.22 -28.70
C GLU A 110 -8.85 -29.96 -29.52
N GLU A 111 -9.68 -28.93 -29.40
CA GLU A 111 -9.47 -27.64 -30.04
C GLU A 111 -8.18 -26.96 -29.55
N PHE A 112 -7.91 -27.03 -28.25
CA PHE A 112 -6.67 -26.52 -27.65
C PHE A 112 -5.44 -27.18 -28.28
N MET A 113 -5.41 -28.52 -28.35
CA MET A 113 -4.29 -29.24 -28.96
C MET A 113 -4.17 -29.04 -30.47
N LEU A 114 -5.29 -28.95 -31.19
CA LEU A 114 -5.30 -28.71 -32.63
C LEU A 114 -4.86 -27.29 -33.01
N LEU A 115 -4.99 -26.31 -32.12
CA LEU A 115 -4.50 -24.95 -32.33
C LEU A 115 -2.96 -24.87 -32.26
N ALA A 116 -2.32 -25.64 -31.37
CA ALA A 116 -0.90 -25.53 -31.05
C ALA A 116 0.05 -25.46 -32.28
N PRO A 117 -0.11 -26.28 -33.34
CA PRO A 117 0.80 -26.24 -34.49
C PRO A 117 0.69 -24.96 -35.35
N HIS A 118 -0.38 -24.18 -35.19
CA HIS A 118 -0.75 -23.05 -36.03
C HIS A 118 -0.56 -21.68 -35.36
N LEU A 119 -0.18 -21.66 -34.08
CA LEU A 119 0.02 -20.42 -33.33
C LEU A 119 1.43 -19.88 -33.51
N THR A 120 1.51 -18.58 -33.73
CA THR A 120 2.74 -17.79 -33.73
C THR A 120 2.82 -16.89 -32.50
N TYR A 121 1.65 -16.52 -31.94
CA TYR A 121 1.50 -15.86 -30.65
C TYR A 121 0.77 -16.81 -29.69
N ILE A 122 1.41 -17.10 -28.55
CA ILE A 122 0.87 -17.97 -27.51
C ILE A 122 0.91 -17.19 -26.19
N ASP A 123 -0.24 -16.99 -25.57
CA ASP A 123 -0.34 -16.41 -24.22
C ASP A 123 -1.20 -17.29 -23.34
N CYS A 124 -0.54 -17.92 -22.38
CA CYS A 124 -1.07 -18.88 -21.44
C CYS A 124 -0.83 -18.50 -19.97
N ARG A 125 -0.46 -17.26 -19.68
CA ARG A 125 -0.15 -16.80 -18.31
C ARG A 125 -1.28 -17.04 -17.30
N ASP A 126 -2.53 -17.05 -17.78
CA ASP A 126 -3.72 -17.29 -16.96
C ASP A 126 -4.37 -18.68 -17.21
N ASN A 127 -3.90 -19.44 -18.21
CA ASN A 127 -4.53 -20.69 -18.62
C ASN A 127 -4.29 -21.84 -17.66
N PHE A 128 -3.09 -21.91 -17.11
CA PHE A 128 -2.67 -23.03 -16.28
C PHE A 128 -3.00 -22.83 -14.80
N ASN A 129 -3.58 -21.67 -14.46
CA ASN A 129 -4.11 -21.34 -13.13
C ASN A 129 -5.65 -21.36 -13.04
N LEU A 130 -6.36 -21.87 -14.06
CA LEU A 130 -7.82 -22.08 -14.00
C LEU A 130 -8.19 -23.30 -13.13
N CYS A 131 -7.70 -23.34 -11.89
CA CYS A 131 -8.22 -24.13 -10.76
C CYS A 131 -7.55 -23.72 -9.45
N ARG A 132 -7.74 -22.47 -8.99
CA ARG A 132 -7.81 -22.13 -7.55
C ARG A 132 -8.59 -20.83 -7.42
N PHE A 133 -9.64 -20.85 -6.59
CA PHE A 133 -10.59 -19.76 -6.28
C PHE A 133 -11.86 -19.63 -7.16
N ARG A 134 -12.88 -20.44 -6.84
CA ARG A 134 -14.24 -19.96 -6.50
C ARG A 134 -15.04 -21.02 -5.72
N PRO A 135 -16.01 -20.62 -4.86
CA PRO A 135 -16.85 -21.53 -4.09
C PRO A 135 -17.98 -22.13 -4.95
N ILE A 136 -18.41 -23.31 -4.53
CA ILE A 136 -19.41 -24.18 -5.17
C ILE A 136 -20.80 -23.56 -5.07
N GLU A 137 -21.50 -23.40 -6.19
CA GLU A 137 -22.86 -23.91 -6.36
C GLU A 137 -23.26 -23.93 -7.85
N GLU A 138 -23.73 -25.11 -8.28
CA GLU A 138 -24.41 -25.47 -9.55
C GLU A 138 -23.58 -25.80 -10.82
N GLN A 139 -23.88 -27.00 -11.33
CA GLN A 139 -23.13 -27.86 -12.25
C GLN A 139 -23.11 -27.37 -13.71
N VAL A 140 -21.92 -27.26 -14.32
CA VAL A 140 -21.52 -27.88 -15.61
C VAL A 140 -19.99 -28.12 -15.58
N VAL A 141 -19.56 -29.31 -15.96
CA VAL A 141 -18.16 -29.78 -16.00
C VAL A 141 -17.35 -29.03 -17.08
N GLU A 142 -16.14 -28.55 -16.75
CA GLU A 142 -14.87 -28.79 -17.47
C GLU A 142 -13.71 -27.96 -16.85
N LYS A 143 -12.87 -28.61 -16.04
CA LYS A 143 -11.45 -28.92 -16.32
C LYS A 143 -10.56 -27.68 -16.50
N GLY A 144 -9.91 -27.26 -15.41
CA GLY A 144 -8.53 -26.82 -15.55
C GLY A 144 -7.76 -27.91 -16.31
N LEU A 145 -6.92 -27.50 -17.26
CA LEU A 145 -6.10 -28.43 -18.03
C LEU A 145 -5.37 -29.39 -17.06
N PRO A 146 -5.33 -30.70 -17.32
CA PRO A 146 -4.70 -31.67 -16.42
C PRO A 146 -3.25 -31.30 -16.13
N GLU A 147 -2.73 -31.73 -14.98
CA GLU A 147 -1.31 -31.61 -14.63
C GLU A 147 -0.47 -32.16 -15.80
N GLY A 148 0.42 -31.33 -16.35
CA GLY A 148 1.20 -31.67 -17.55
C GLY A 148 0.61 -31.24 -18.91
N ALA A 149 -0.64 -30.78 -19.01
CA ALA A 149 -1.19 -30.37 -20.32
C ALA A 149 -0.48 -29.12 -20.90
N ALA A 150 0.12 -28.28 -20.05
CA ALA A 150 0.99 -27.20 -20.49
C ALA A 150 2.19 -27.75 -21.27
N GLN A 151 2.79 -28.83 -20.75
CA GLN A 151 3.91 -29.50 -21.39
C GLN A 151 3.48 -30.17 -22.69
N GLU A 152 2.34 -30.87 -22.69
CA GLU A 152 1.79 -31.52 -23.89
C GLU A 152 1.47 -30.50 -25.00
N PHE A 153 0.85 -29.39 -24.65
CA PHE A 153 0.54 -28.32 -25.60
C PHE A 153 1.80 -27.71 -26.20
N LEU A 154 2.81 -27.45 -25.38
CA LEU A 154 4.11 -26.97 -25.83
C LEU A 154 4.81 -27.98 -26.74
N ASP A 155 4.73 -29.27 -26.42
CA ASP A 155 5.28 -30.35 -27.25
C ASP A 155 4.54 -30.47 -28.60
N ALA A 156 3.27 -30.05 -28.68
CA ALA A 156 2.49 -30.00 -29.91
C ALA A 156 2.70 -28.73 -30.76
N CYS A 157 3.40 -27.72 -30.23
CA CYS A 157 3.68 -26.48 -30.96
C CYS A 157 4.69 -26.71 -32.08
N SER A 158 4.45 -26.07 -33.23
CA SER A 158 5.44 -26.01 -34.31
C SER A 158 6.55 -25.03 -33.91
N SER A 159 7.67 -25.55 -33.41
CA SER A 159 8.83 -24.78 -32.92
C SER A 159 9.27 -23.63 -33.84
N GLU A 160 9.21 -23.83 -35.16
CA GLU A 160 9.61 -22.84 -36.16
C GLU A 160 8.64 -21.65 -36.29
N ASN A 161 7.38 -21.79 -35.84
CA ASN A 161 6.34 -20.77 -36.04
C ASN A 161 6.21 -19.81 -34.85
N VAL A 162 6.66 -20.18 -33.66
CA VAL A 162 6.41 -19.40 -32.44
C VAL A 162 7.30 -18.16 -32.40
N LEU A 163 6.67 -16.99 -32.55
CA LEU A 163 7.31 -15.67 -32.46
C LEU A 163 7.18 -15.05 -31.07
N CYS A 164 6.11 -15.38 -30.34
CA CYS A 164 5.86 -14.87 -29.00
C CYS A 164 5.25 -15.97 -28.14
N LEU A 165 5.90 -16.27 -27.00
CA LEU A 165 5.41 -17.25 -26.03
C LEU A 165 5.37 -16.63 -24.64
N LEU A 166 4.18 -16.57 -24.05
CA LEU A 166 3.96 -16.07 -22.70
C LEU A 166 3.37 -17.21 -21.87
N ILE A 167 4.19 -17.79 -21.01
CA ILE A 167 3.83 -18.86 -20.09
C ILE A 167 4.36 -18.51 -18.70
N SER A 168 3.52 -18.56 -17.68
CA SER A 168 3.96 -18.23 -16.32
C SER A 168 3.17 -19.05 -15.33
N SER A 169 3.74 -19.25 -14.13
CA SER A 169 3.07 -19.97 -13.05
C SER A 169 2.58 -21.36 -13.51
N SER A 170 3.44 -22.10 -14.21
CA SER A 170 3.13 -23.40 -14.80
C SER A 170 4.13 -24.47 -14.36
N GLU A 171 3.68 -25.72 -14.26
CA GLU A 171 4.54 -26.87 -13.91
C GLU A 171 5.30 -27.44 -15.12
N ILE A 172 5.74 -26.57 -16.03
CA ILE A 172 6.54 -26.99 -17.18
C ILE A 172 7.95 -27.36 -16.73
N THR A 173 8.47 -28.44 -17.31
CA THR A 173 9.85 -28.89 -17.04
C THR A 173 10.81 -28.42 -18.13
N ARG A 174 10.29 -28.18 -19.34
CA ARG A 174 11.05 -27.72 -20.51
C ARG A 174 10.18 -26.90 -21.47
N LEU A 175 10.84 -26.04 -22.24
CA LEU A 175 10.24 -25.37 -23.39
C LEU A 175 10.64 -26.08 -24.70
N PRO A 176 9.83 -25.98 -25.77
CA PRO A 176 10.18 -26.51 -27.09
C PRO A 176 11.33 -25.71 -27.70
N ALA A 177 11.87 -26.16 -28.84
CA ALA A 177 12.80 -25.32 -29.61
C ALA A 177 12.07 -24.03 -30.05
N LEU A 178 12.75 -22.87 -29.94
CA LEU A 178 12.16 -21.55 -30.21
C LEU A 178 13.07 -20.69 -31.10
N PRO A 179 13.51 -21.19 -32.28
CA PRO A 179 14.50 -20.51 -33.12
C PRO A 179 14.06 -19.13 -33.62
N ASN A 180 12.75 -18.92 -33.83
CA ASN A 180 12.20 -17.67 -34.34
C ASN A 180 11.52 -16.81 -33.26
N CYS A 181 11.59 -17.23 -31.99
CA CYS A 181 10.93 -16.51 -30.90
C CYS A 181 11.61 -15.16 -30.67
N VAL A 182 10.82 -14.10 -30.74
CA VAL A 182 11.22 -12.70 -30.53
C VAL A 182 10.95 -12.26 -29.10
N LYS A 183 9.89 -12.79 -28.48
CA LYS A 183 9.50 -12.47 -27.10
C LYS A 183 9.13 -13.73 -26.33
N LEU A 184 9.86 -14.00 -25.26
CA LEU A 184 9.59 -15.10 -24.34
C LEU A 184 9.36 -14.54 -22.93
N ILE A 185 8.21 -14.86 -22.35
CA ILE A 185 7.96 -14.70 -20.92
C ILE A 185 7.71 -16.10 -20.36
N CYS A 186 8.56 -16.54 -19.44
CA CYS A 186 8.61 -17.86 -18.82
C CYS A 186 8.87 -17.74 -17.31
N SER A 187 8.10 -16.88 -16.64
CA SER A 187 8.28 -16.54 -15.23
C SER A 187 7.58 -17.50 -14.27
N ASN A 188 8.10 -17.67 -13.05
CA ASN A 188 7.47 -18.43 -11.98
C ASN A 188 7.14 -19.89 -12.36
N ASN A 189 8.08 -20.60 -13.00
CA ASN A 189 7.91 -22.02 -13.34
C ASN A 189 8.78 -22.88 -12.40
N PRO A 190 8.20 -23.51 -11.36
CA PRO A 190 8.97 -24.15 -10.28
C PRO A 190 9.80 -25.35 -10.74
N GLN A 191 9.46 -25.97 -11.88
CA GLN A 191 10.15 -27.16 -12.40
C GLN A 191 11.02 -26.88 -13.64
N LEU A 192 11.10 -25.64 -14.11
CA LEU A 192 11.86 -25.30 -15.31
C LEU A 192 13.36 -25.25 -14.99
N THR A 193 14.12 -26.14 -15.62
CA THR A 193 15.55 -26.32 -15.33
C THR A 193 16.47 -25.62 -16.33
N GLN A 194 16.01 -25.40 -17.57
CA GLN A 194 16.79 -24.83 -18.66
C GLN A 194 15.89 -24.15 -19.71
N LEU A 195 16.45 -23.19 -20.44
CA LEU A 195 15.81 -22.56 -21.59
C LEU A 195 16.41 -23.08 -22.91
N PRO A 196 15.62 -23.15 -24.01
CA PRO A 196 16.08 -23.55 -25.33
C PRO A 196 16.97 -22.48 -25.97
N ALA A 197 17.58 -22.76 -27.11
CA ALA A 197 18.29 -21.73 -27.88
C ALA A 197 17.33 -20.62 -28.36
N LEU A 198 17.72 -19.36 -28.16
CA LEU A 198 16.90 -18.17 -28.41
C LEU A 198 17.63 -17.12 -29.27
N PRO A 199 18.06 -17.47 -30.51
CA PRO A 199 18.94 -16.61 -31.31
C PRO A 199 18.30 -15.27 -31.73
N ASN A 200 16.97 -15.24 -31.87
CA ASN A 200 16.20 -14.07 -32.33
C ASN A 200 15.44 -13.35 -31.20
N CYS A 201 15.61 -13.77 -29.95
CA CYS A 201 14.84 -13.23 -28.83
C CYS A 201 15.32 -11.82 -28.48
N LYS A 202 14.42 -10.84 -28.58
CA LYS A 202 14.63 -9.44 -28.21
C LYS A 202 14.22 -9.16 -26.77
N MET A 203 13.21 -9.85 -26.26
CA MET A 203 12.72 -9.68 -24.89
C MET A 203 12.56 -11.03 -24.22
N LEU A 204 13.38 -11.29 -23.20
CA LEU A 204 13.30 -12.47 -22.36
C LEU A 204 12.95 -12.06 -20.93
N ASN A 205 11.86 -12.62 -20.40
CA ASN A 205 11.61 -12.67 -18.98
C ASN A 205 11.57 -14.13 -18.51
N CYS A 206 12.48 -14.49 -17.61
CA CYS A 206 12.62 -15.79 -16.98
C CYS A 206 12.85 -15.66 -15.46
N ASN A 207 12.18 -14.70 -14.83
CA ASN A 207 12.28 -14.48 -13.38
C ASN A 207 11.59 -15.59 -12.57
N GLU A 208 11.99 -15.77 -11.30
CA GLU A 208 11.33 -16.67 -10.34
C GLU A 208 11.30 -18.15 -10.79
N ASN A 209 12.34 -18.64 -11.45
CA ASN A 209 12.53 -20.05 -11.79
C ASN A 209 13.58 -20.67 -10.86
N PRO A 210 13.17 -21.35 -9.77
CA PRO A 210 14.09 -21.79 -8.71
C PRO A 210 15.12 -22.83 -9.14
N LEU A 211 14.86 -23.58 -10.22
CA LEU A 211 15.75 -24.63 -10.73
C LEU A 211 16.61 -24.20 -11.93
N LEU A 212 16.46 -22.97 -12.42
CA LEU A 212 17.20 -22.48 -13.58
C LEU A 212 18.64 -22.15 -13.19
N THR A 213 19.60 -22.78 -13.86
CA THR A 213 21.03 -22.69 -13.48
C THR A 213 21.88 -21.82 -14.42
N GLU A 214 21.47 -21.70 -15.68
CA GLU A 214 22.15 -20.93 -16.73
C GLU A 214 21.15 -20.42 -17.77
N LEU A 215 21.56 -19.41 -18.55
CA LEU A 215 20.81 -18.90 -19.70
C LEU A 215 21.50 -19.23 -21.03
N PRO A 216 20.73 -19.47 -22.11
CA PRO A 216 21.25 -19.73 -23.45
C PRO A 216 21.89 -18.47 -24.04
N ALA A 217 22.60 -18.59 -25.17
CA ALA A 217 23.10 -17.42 -25.90
C ALA A 217 21.94 -16.50 -26.36
N LEU A 218 22.10 -15.20 -26.11
CA LEU A 218 21.09 -14.15 -26.36
C LEU A 218 21.65 -13.00 -27.23
N PRO A 219 22.07 -13.25 -28.49
CA PRO A 219 22.79 -12.27 -29.30
C PRO A 219 21.95 -11.04 -29.71
N SER A 220 20.61 -11.18 -29.72
CA SER A 220 19.67 -10.15 -30.16
C SER A 220 18.85 -9.53 -29.02
N CYS A 221 19.14 -9.89 -27.77
CA CYS A 221 18.30 -9.52 -26.63
C CYS A 221 18.51 -8.06 -26.25
N GLU A 222 17.42 -7.28 -26.32
CA GLU A 222 17.34 -5.87 -25.95
C GLU A 222 16.91 -5.71 -24.48
N ARG A 223 16.04 -6.61 -23.97
CA ARG A 223 15.56 -6.60 -22.58
C ARG A 223 15.61 -7.99 -21.95
N LEU A 224 16.36 -8.14 -20.87
CA LEU A 224 16.51 -9.39 -20.12
C LEU A 224 16.08 -9.20 -18.66
N GLN A 225 15.09 -9.98 -18.23
CA GLN A 225 14.62 -10.05 -16.85
C GLN A 225 14.83 -11.48 -16.32
N CYS A 226 15.78 -11.65 -15.40
CA CYS A 226 16.22 -12.94 -14.88
C CYS A 226 16.46 -12.90 -13.35
N TYR A 227 15.67 -12.10 -12.63
CA TYR A 227 15.77 -11.93 -11.19
C TYR A 227 15.11 -13.07 -10.39
N LYS A 228 15.49 -13.21 -9.11
CA LYS A 228 14.98 -14.24 -8.18
C LYS A 228 15.14 -15.68 -8.71
N ASN A 229 16.29 -15.99 -9.31
CA ASN A 229 16.68 -17.34 -9.71
C ASN A 229 17.78 -17.87 -8.77
N PRO A 230 17.44 -18.55 -7.66
CA PRO A 230 18.38 -18.94 -6.61
C PRO A 230 19.56 -19.82 -7.06
N LEU A 231 19.41 -20.59 -8.15
CA LEU A 231 20.48 -21.46 -8.68
C LEU A 231 21.19 -20.89 -9.91
N LEU A 232 20.81 -19.69 -10.39
CA LEU A 232 21.41 -19.09 -11.58
C LEU A 232 22.83 -18.60 -11.25
N THR A 233 23.82 -19.24 -11.89
CA THR A 233 25.25 -18.99 -11.62
C THR A 233 25.89 -18.04 -12.64
N VAL A 234 25.46 -18.12 -13.91
CA VAL A 234 26.12 -17.43 -15.02
C VAL A 234 25.08 -16.92 -16.03
N LEU A 235 25.29 -15.68 -16.49
CA LEU A 235 24.58 -15.09 -17.63
C LEU A 235 25.37 -15.29 -18.93
N PRO A 236 24.76 -15.13 -20.12
CA PRO A 236 25.45 -15.33 -21.39
C PRO A 236 26.63 -14.37 -21.52
N ALA A 237 27.80 -14.86 -21.94
CA ALA A 237 29.08 -14.13 -21.88
C ALA A 237 29.08 -12.71 -22.51
N ALA A 238 28.19 -12.44 -23.47
CA ALA A 238 27.97 -11.11 -24.03
C ALA A 238 26.48 -10.85 -24.30
N LEU A 239 26.05 -9.63 -24.04
CA LEU A 239 24.70 -9.13 -24.34
C LEU A 239 24.82 -7.84 -25.18
N PRO A 240 25.23 -7.94 -26.45
CA PRO A 240 25.66 -6.79 -27.25
C PRO A 240 24.54 -5.78 -27.54
N SER A 241 23.29 -6.23 -27.58
CA SER A 241 22.12 -5.37 -27.88
C SER A 241 21.31 -5.01 -26.64
N CYS A 242 21.73 -5.44 -25.44
CA CYS A 242 20.90 -5.31 -24.24
C CYS A 242 20.90 -3.87 -23.74
N GLU A 243 19.72 -3.26 -23.75
CA GLU A 243 19.42 -1.93 -23.23
C GLU A 243 18.97 -1.98 -21.77
N GLU A 244 18.26 -3.06 -21.38
CA GLU A 244 17.73 -3.26 -20.03
C GLU A 244 18.06 -4.66 -19.50
N LEU A 245 18.79 -4.71 -18.38
CA LEU A 245 19.09 -5.96 -17.65
C LEU A 245 18.57 -5.87 -16.21
N VAL A 246 17.69 -6.79 -15.84
CA VAL A 246 17.16 -6.96 -14.48
C VAL A 246 17.56 -8.34 -13.98
N CYS A 247 18.56 -8.40 -13.09
CA CYS A 247 19.19 -9.63 -12.61
C CYS A 247 19.41 -9.65 -11.08
N HIS A 248 18.58 -8.93 -10.31
CA HIS A 248 18.66 -8.87 -8.86
C HIS A 248 18.21 -10.17 -8.16
N ASN A 249 18.54 -10.33 -6.87
CA ASN A 249 18.19 -11.52 -6.06
C ASN A 249 18.64 -12.86 -6.66
N ASN A 250 19.84 -12.92 -7.22
CA ASN A 250 20.48 -14.13 -7.73
C ASN A 250 21.70 -14.47 -6.84
N PRO A 251 21.52 -15.23 -5.75
CA PRO A 251 22.54 -15.47 -4.73
C PRO A 251 23.80 -16.20 -5.23
N GLN A 252 23.72 -16.89 -6.37
CA GLN A 252 24.85 -17.62 -6.96
C GLN A 252 25.52 -16.87 -8.13
N LEU A 253 25.00 -15.70 -8.52
CA LEU A 253 25.51 -14.93 -9.65
C LEU A 253 26.74 -14.12 -9.21
N ALA A 254 27.91 -14.49 -9.74
CA ALA A 254 29.20 -13.90 -9.36
C ALA A 254 29.73 -12.84 -10.33
N GLU A 255 29.30 -12.88 -11.60
CA GLU A 255 29.81 -12.02 -12.67
C GLU A 255 28.68 -11.61 -13.61
N LEU A 256 28.81 -10.42 -14.21
CA LEU A 256 27.91 -9.93 -15.25
C LEU A 256 28.64 -9.86 -16.61
N PRO A 257 27.92 -10.05 -17.74
CA PRO A 257 28.53 -10.07 -19.06
C PRO A 257 28.83 -8.67 -19.60
N ALA A 258 29.48 -8.59 -20.77
CA ALA A 258 29.68 -7.30 -21.44
C ALA A 258 28.33 -6.65 -21.84
N LEU A 259 28.14 -5.38 -21.46
CA LEU A 259 26.89 -4.61 -21.59
C LEU A 259 27.10 -3.26 -22.31
N PRO A 260 27.60 -3.23 -23.56
CA PRO A 260 28.01 -2.00 -24.23
C PRO A 260 26.87 -1.00 -24.50
N ASN A 261 25.63 -1.49 -24.63
CA ASN A 261 24.44 -0.67 -24.95
C ASN A 261 23.47 -0.54 -23.77
N CYS A 262 23.85 -1.00 -22.57
CA CYS A 262 22.95 -1.01 -21.42
C CYS A 262 22.66 0.41 -20.93
N VAL A 263 21.38 0.74 -20.87
CA VAL A 263 20.81 2.00 -20.37
C VAL A 263 20.33 1.83 -18.93
N THR A 264 19.73 0.68 -18.62
CA THR A 264 19.20 0.37 -17.28
C THR A 264 19.73 -0.98 -16.78
N LEU A 265 20.40 -0.98 -15.63
CA LEU A 265 20.90 -2.19 -14.97
C LEU A 265 20.40 -2.27 -13.54
N LEU A 266 19.63 -3.32 -13.22
CA LEU A 266 19.15 -3.64 -11.88
C LEU A 266 19.75 -4.97 -11.41
N CYS A 267 20.79 -4.91 -10.58
CA CYS A 267 21.63 -6.04 -10.18
C CYS A 267 21.85 -6.13 -8.65
N TYR A 268 20.93 -5.56 -7.87
CA TYR A 268 21.00 -5.55 -6.41
C TYR A 268 20.79 -6.93 -5.77
N ARG A 269 21.23 -7.10 -4.52
CA ARG A 269 21.08 -8.36 -3.74
C ARG A 269 21.67 -9.60 -4.44
N ASN A 270 22.84 -9.43 -5.04
CA ASN A 270 23.68 -10.48 -5.62
C ASN A 270 24.96 -10.60 -4.78
N PRO A 271 24.94 -11.37 -3.67
CA PRO A 271 26.02 -11.41 -2.68
C PRO A 271 27.39 -11.87 -3.20
N LEU A 272 27.46 -12.59 -4.33
CA LEU A 272 28.71 -13.05 -4.93
C LEU A 272 29.27 -12.11 -5.99
N LEU A 273 28.54 -11.05 -6.36
CA LEU A 273 28.95 -10.12 -7.41
C LEU A 273 30.11 -9.24 -6.93
N THR A 274 31.25 -9.35 -7.60
CA THR A 274 32.52 -8.69 -7.19
C THR A 274 32.84 -7.43 -7.99
N GLU A 275 32.41 -7.37 -9.25
CA GLU A 275 32.64 -6.25 -10.16
C GLU A 275 31.46 -6.08 -11.14
N LEU A 276 31.34 -4.88 -11.71
CA LEU A 276 30.41 -4.61 -12.81
C LEU A 276 31.19 -4.36 -14.11
N PRO A 277 30.67 -4.80 -15.28
CA PRO A 277 31.27 -4.58 -16.58
C PRO A 277 31.27 -3.09 -16.96
N PRO A 278 31.98 -2.66 -18.02
CA PRO A 278 31.87 -1.30 -18.53
C PRO A 278 30.43 -0.92 -18.92
N LEU A 279 29.96 0.26 -18.45
CA LEU A 279 28.59 0.76 -18.61
C LEU A 279 28.55 2.16 -19.26
N PRO A 280 29.02 2.32 -20.51
CA PRO A 280 29.23 3.64 -21.13
C PRO A 280 27.94 4.43 -21.37
N ASN A 281 26.80 3.75 -21.53
CA ASN A 281 25.50 4.35 -21.86
C ASN A 281 24.49 4.27 -20.69
N CYS A 282 24.91 3.79 -19.52
CA CYS A 282 24.00 3.55 -18.41
C CYS A 282 23.46 4.87 -17.84
N VAL A 283 22.14 4.98 -17.79
CA VAL A 283 21.38 6.11 -17.24
C VAL A 283 20.86 5.78 -15.84
N ARG A 284 20.44 4.53 -15.60
CA ARG A 284 19.97 4.04 -14.29
C ARG A 284 20.72 2.77 -13.87
N LEU A 285 21.40 2.84 -12.73
CA LEU A 285 22.09 1.71 -12.13
C LEU A 285 21.58 1.47 -10.70
N GLU A 286 21.07 0.27 -10.44
CA GLU A 286 20.75 -0.19 -9.09
C GLU A 286 21.58 -1.43 -8.77
N CYS A 287 22.52 -1.29 -7.85
CA CYS A 287 23.49 -2.31 -7.46
C CYS A 287 23.61 -2.44 -5.93
N HIS A 288 22.60 -1.96 -5.19
CA HIS A 288 22.58 -1.98 -3.73
C HIS A 288 22.59 -3.40 -3.15
N SER A 289 23.02 -3.54 -1.90
CA SER A 289 23.08 -4.83 -1.19
C SER A 289 23.98 -5.87 -1.88
N ASN A 290 25.07 -5.43 -2.52
CA ASN A 290 26.11 -6.27 -3.10
C ASN A 290 27.40 -6.16 -2.26
N PRO A 291 27.55 -6.98 -1.19
CA PRO A 291 28.61 -6.82 -0.20
C PRO A 291 30.04 -7.01 -0.71
N LEU A 292 30.23 -7.76 -1.80
CA LEU A 292 31.56 -8.01 -2.38
C LEU A 292 31.96 -7.01 -3.47
N LEU A 293 31.09 -6.08 -3.83
CA LEU A 293 31.39 -5.07 -4.84
C LEU A 293 32.36 -4.02 -4.27
N THR A 294 33.53 -3.88 -4.90
CA THR A 294 34.63 -3.03 -4.38
C THR A 294 34.83 -1.73 -5.16
N GLU A 295 34.44 -1.72 -6.43
CA GLU A 295 34.46 -0.54 -7.29
C GLU A 295 33.29 -0.55 -8.28
N LEU A 296 32.95 0.64 -8.79
CA LEU A 296 32.01 0.81 -9.90
C LEU A 296 32.77 1.27 -11.16
N PRO A 297 32.36 0.81 -12.36
CA PRO A 297 32.94 1.23 -13.63
C PRO A 297 32.67 2.71 -13.91
N PRO A 298 33.28 3.32 -14.95
CA PRO A 298 32.92 4.67 -15.37
C PRO A 298 31.42 4.79 -15.75
N LEU A 299 30.75 5.84 -15.25
CA LEU A 299 29.31 6.06 -15.40
C LEU A 299 28.99 7.48 -15.96
N PRO A 300 29.43 7.82 -17.20
CA PRO A 300 29.37 9.19 -17.72
C PRO A 300 27.94 9.72 -17.94
N CYS A 301 27.00 8.83 -18.25
CA CYS A 301 25.61 9.15 -18.57
C CYS A 301 24.64 8.87 -17.41
N CYS A 302 25.14 8.42 -16.25
CA CYS A 302 24.29 7.96 -15.16
C CYS A 302 23.56 9.15 -14.52
N VAL A 303 22.23 9.08 -14.51
CA VAL A 303 21.32 10.04 -13.90
C VAL A 303 20.86 9.54 -12.53
N THR A 304 20.63 8.24 -12.38
CA THR A 304 20.19 7.61 -11.13
C THR A 304 21.12 6.47 -10.74
N LEU A 305 21.71 6.56 -9.55
CA LEU A 305 22.60 5.54 -8.97
C LEU A 305 22.12 5.13 -7.58
N GLU A 306 21.72 3.88 -7.42
CA GLU A 306 21.42 3.24 -6.13
C GLU A 306 22.49 2.18 -5.84
N CYS A 307 23.37 2.46 -4.89
CA CYS A 307 24.49 1.59 -4.50
C CYS A 307 24.59 1.40 -2.98
N SER A 308 23.48 1.58 -2.26
CA SER A 308 23.42 1.43 -0.80
C SER A 308 23.75 0.02 -0.31
N TYR A 309 24.14 -0.14 0.94
CA TYR A 309 24.49 -1.45 1.54
C TYR A 309 25.58 -2.22 0.77
N CYS A 310 26.54 -1.49 0.18
CA CYS A 310 27.72 -2.04 -0.46
C CYS A 310 28.97 -1.65 0.35
N PRO A 311 29.25 -2.32 1.48
CA PRO A 311 30.33 -1.94 2.40
C PRO A 311 31.73 -2.02 1.78
N GLY A 312 31.92 -2.84 0.74
CA GLY A 312 33.21 -2.97 0.04
C GLY A 312 33.57 -1.78 -0.87
N LEU A 313 32.61 -0.91 -1.21
CA LEU A 313 32.86 0.23 -2.11
C LEU A 313 33.67 1.32 -1.40
N VAL A 314 34.87 1.60 -1.92
CA VAL A 314 35.79 2.59 -1.33
C VAL A 314 35.70 3.96 -2.00
N ARG A 315 35.25 4.01 -3.26
CA ARG A 315 35.04 5.26 -4.01
C ARG A 315 33.96 5.09 -5.09
N LEU A 316 33.36 6.20 -5.49
CA LEU A 316 32.51 6.27 -6.68
C LEU A 316 33.30 6.85 -7.87
N PRO A 317 32.95 6.48 -9.12
CA PRO A 317 33.50 7.07 -10.34
C PRO A 317 33.06 8.53 -10.51
N GLU A 318 33.53 9.21 -11.56
CA GLU A 318 32.99 10.53 -11.91
C GLU A 318 31.49 10.43 -12.29
N LEU A 319 30.66 11.29 -11.69
CA LEU A 319 29.20 11.27 -11.78
C LEU A 319 28.63 12.63 -12.24
N SER A 320 29.15 13.17 -13.35
CA SER A 320 28.80 14.52 -13.85
C SER A 320 27.33 14.72 -14.22
N SER A 321 26.63 13.62 -14.55
CA SER A 321 25.23 13.62 -15.00
C SER A 321 24.23 13.23 -13.90
N CYS A 322 24.71 12.77 -12.75
CA CYS A 322 23.87 12.17 -11.71
C CYS A 322 22.96 13.21 -11.06
N GLU A 323 21.65 12.95 -11.09
CA GLU A 323 20.62 13.75 -10.42
C GLU A 323 20.17 13.11 -9.09
N THR A 324 20.18 11.78 -9.01
CA THR A 324 19.78 11.01 -7.82
C THR A 324 20.88 10.01 -7.46
N LEU A 325 21.42 10.13 -6.25
CA LEU A 325 22.42 9.21 -5.71
C LEU A 325 21.99 8.70 -4.34
N ASN A 326 21.84 7.39 -4.22
CA ASN A 326 21.80 6.70 -2.95
C ASN A 326 23.05 5.84 -2.78
N CYS A 327 23.81 6.12 -1.74
CA CYS A 327 25.01 5.41 -1.35
C CYS A 327 24.99 5.12 0.15
N SER A 328 23.80 5.02 0.75
CA SER A 328 23.67 4.80 2.19
C SER A 328 24.30 3.49 2.64
N ASP A 329 24.84 3.45 3.85
CA ASP A 329 25.47 2.28 4.46
C ASP A 329 26.65 1.70 3.65
N CYS A 330 27.32 2.54 2.85
CA CYS A 330 28.64 2.28 2.27
C CYS A 330 29.73 2.83 3.19
N THR A 331 30.20 1.99 4.12
CA THR A 331 31.00 2.42 5.27
C THR A 331 32.41 2.90 4.93
N GLU A 332 32.98 2.49 3.81
CA GLU A 332 34.38 2.77 3.42
C GLU A 332 34.57 4.09 2.64
N PHE A 333 33.48 4.78 2.28
CA PHE A 333 33.58 6.05 1.54
C PHE A 333 34.18 7.16 2.40
N ARG A 334 35.38 7.64 2.02
CA ARG A 334 36.03 8.80 2.67
C ARG A 334 35.62 10.14 2.08
N THR A 335 35.30 10.16 0.79
CA THR A 335 34.88 11.32 0.00
C THR A 335 33.96 10.85 -1.13
N LEU A 336 33.02 11.70 -1.53
CA LEU A 336 32.24 11.51 -2.76
C LEU A 336 32.84 12.32 -3.93
N PRO A 337 32.65 11.91 -5.19
CA PRO A 337 33.07 12.66 -6.37
C PRO A 337 32.31 13.99 -6.50
N GLU A 338 32.71 14.84 -7.45
CA GLU A 338 31.92 16.03 -7.78
C GLU A 338 30.54 15.63 -8.33
N LEU A 339 29.50 16.26 -7.79
CA LEU A 339 28.09 15.96 -8.11
C LEU A 339 27.36 17.24 -8.57
N PRO A 340 27.75 17.83 -9.72
CA PRO A 340 27.27 19.15 -10.14
C PRO A 340 25.78 19.21 -10.50
N ARG A 341 25.17 18.05 -10.79
CA ARG A 341 23.75 17.93 -11.16
C ARG A 341 22.87 17.26 -10.11
N CYS A 342 23.46 16.74 -9.04
CA CYS A 342 22.75 15.98 -8.03
C CYS A 342 21.72 16.87 -7.34
N ARG A 343 20.46 16.42 -7.35
CA ARG A 343 19.29 17.01 -6.69
C ARG A 343 18.93 16.25 -5.43
N TRP A 344 19.17 14.96 -5.39
CA TRP A 344 18.85 14.10 -4.26
C TRP A 344 20.06 13.22 -3.94
N LEU A 345 20.58 13.37 -2.72
CA LEU A 345 21.73 12.62 -2.23
C LEU A 345 21.37 11.97 -0.89
N ASN A 346 21.41 10.64 -0.85
CA ASN A 346 21.46 9.90 0.40
C ASN A 346 22.83 9.22 0.56
N CYS A 347 23.56 9.62 1.58
CA CYS A 347 24.84 9.05 2.00
C CYS A 347 24.81 8.66 3.49
N SER A 348 23.62 8.44 4.06
CA SER A 348 23.48 8.07 5.47
C SER A 348 24.26 6.79 5.79
N GLY A 349 24.86 6.68 6.97
CA GLY A 349 25.61 5.49 7.37
C GLY A 349 26.99 5.33 6.72
N CYS A 350 27.43 6.27 5.87
CA CYS A 350 28.81 6.33 5.38
C CYS A 350 29.76 6.78 6.50
N SER A 351 30.09 5.87 7.42
CA SER A 351 30.75 6.20 8.68
C SER A 351 32.10 6.90 8.52
N GLU A 352 32.89 6.55 7.49
CA GLU A 352 34.22 7.10 7.20
C GLU A 352 34.20 8.38 6.35
N LEU A 353 33.03 8.88 5.97
CA LEU A 353 32.91 10.06 5.10
C LEU A 353 33.40 11.31 5.82
N THR A 354 34.48 11.91 5.34
CA THR A 354 35.14 13.06 6.01
C THR A 354 34.72 14.41 5.46
N LEU A 355 34.37 14.47 4.17
CA LEU A 355 34.06 15.69 3.44
C LEU A 355 33.04 15.42 2.34
N LEU A 356 32.12 16.38 2.17
CA LEU A 356 31.29 16.53 0.98
C LEU A 356 31.75 17.74 0.16
N LEU A 357 31.93 17.54 -1.15
CA LEU A 357 32.26 18.61 -2.11
C LEU A 357 31.02 19.48 -2.39
N ASP A 358 31.19 20.57 -3.14
CA ASP A 358 30.09 21.48 -3.46
C ASP A 358 28.95 20.77 -4.22
N LEU A 359 27.72 20.96 -3.71
CA LEU A 359 26.49 20.38 -4.23
C LEU A 359 25.56 21.50 -4.75
N PRO A 360 25.83 22.08 -5.94
CA PRO A 360 25.19 23.31 -6.39
C PRO A 360 23.71 23.15 -6.74
N ARG A 361 23.21 21.94 -7.01
CA ARG A 361 21.81 21.67 -7.38
C ARG A 361 21.04 20.78 -6.39
N CYS A 362 21.69 20.39 -5.30
CA CYS A 362 21.12 19.48 -4.33
C CYS A 362 19.92 20.15 -3.65
N ARG A 363 18.76 19.49 -3.70
CA ARG A 363 17.50 19.83 -3.02
C ARG A 363 17.33 19.02 -1.74
N PHE A 364 17.72 17.75 -1.77
CA PHE A 364 17.67 16.85 -0.63
C PHE A 364 19.05 16.27 -0.33
N LEU A 365 19.47 16.34 0.93
CA LEU A 365 20.67 15.68 1.44
C LEU A 365 20.35 14.90 2.72
N ASN A 366 20.54 13.60 2.71
CA ASN A 366 20.65 12.79 3.91
C ASN A 366 22.11 12.35 4.12
N CYS A 367 22.72 12.78 5.21
CA CYS A 367 24.06 12.41 5.64
C CYS A 367 24.08 11.85 7.06
N SER A 368 22.93 11.40 7.59
CA SER A 368 22.84 10.90 8.96
C SER A 368 23.81 9.74 9.22
N GLY A 369 24.39 9.65 10.42
CA GLY A 369 25.36 8.60 10.77
C GLY A 369 26.73 8.72 10.10
N CYS A 370 27.02 9.79 9.34
CA CYS A 370 28.38 10.08 8.85
C CYS A 370 29.28 10.59 9.98
N SER A 371 29.80 9.68 10.79
CA SER A 371 30.50 10.01 12.04
C SER A 371 31.78 10.86 11.88
N GLN A 372 32.47 10.73 10.75
CA GLN A 372 33.71 11.46 10.46
C GLN A 372 33.49 12.79 9.72
N LEU A 373 32.24 13.12 9.33
CA LEU A 373 31.95 14.31 8.53
C LEU A 373 32.11 15.56 9.39
N THR A 374 32.98 16.47 8.96
CA THR A 374 33.33 17.67 9.75
C THR A 374 32.65 18.94 9.30
N ARG A 375 32.26 19.04 8.03
CA ARG A 375 31.64 20.23 7.44
C ARG A 375 30.75 19.88 6.26
N LEU A 376 29.68 20.64 6.08
CA LEU A 376 28.85 20.60 4.86
C LEU A 376 29.30 21.66 3.84
N PRO A 377 29.02 21.46 2.54
CA PRO A 377 29.15 22.51 1.53
C PRO A 377 28.08 23.60 1.73
N ALA A 378 28.13 24.68 0.95
CA ALA A 378 27.21 25.81 1.10
C ALA A 378 25.73 25.47 0.84
N LEU A 379 25.44 24.32 0.20
CA LEU A 379 24.10 23.77 -0.03
C LEU A 379 23.08 24.81 -0.53
N LEU A 380 23.45 25.68 -1.48
CA LEU A 380 22.69 26.88 -1.89
C LEU A 380 21.28 26.64 -2.45
N ASN A 381 20.93 25.41 -2.83
CA ASN A 381 19.59 25.06 -3.34
C ASN A 381 18.93 23.90 -2.57
N CYS A 382 19.50 23.48 -1.44
CA CYS A 382 18.96 22.41 -0.62
C CYS A 382 17.77 22.93 0.19
N ASP A 383 16.68 22.18 0.12
CA ASP A 383 15.39 22.38 0.76
C ASP A 383 15.31 21.50 2.03
N ASP A 384 15.81 20.26 1.94
CA ASP A 384 15.72 19.26 3.01
C ASP A 384 17.09 18.66 3.34
N LEU A 385 17.46 18.74 4.62
CA LEU A 385 18.72 18.22 5.15
C LEU A 385 18.46 17.32 6.37
N ILE A 386 18.95 16.09 6.30
CA ILE A 386 18.98 15.12 7.40
C ILE A 386 20.44 14.84 7.75
N TYR A 387 20.84 15.05 9.01
CA TYR A 387 22.24 14.94 9.44
C TYR A 387 22.37 14.37 10.87
N GLU A 388 21.33 13.68 11.35
CA GLU A 388 21.33 13.07 12.68
C GLU A 388 22.55 12.16 12.90
N ARG A 389 23.05 12.09 14.14
CA ARG A 389 24.20 11.23 14.50
C ARG A 389 25.52 11.56 13.77
N CYS A 390 25.67 12.75 13.18
CA CYS A 390 26.96 13.27 12.69
C CYS A 390 27.77 13.92 13.82
N GLN A 391 28.51 13.12 14.59
CA GLN A 391 29.15 13.55 15.85
C GLN A 391 30.22 14.64 15.70
N ARG A 392 30.87 14.74 14.54
CA ARG A 392 31.99 15.68 14.28
C ARG A 392 31.59 16.87 13.42
N LEU A 393 30.32 16.96 13.04
CA LEU A 393 29.87 17.98 12.10
C LEU A 393 29.86 19.35 12.78
N ASP A 394 30.62 20.29 12.20
CA ASP A 394 30.56 21.68 12.58
C ASP A 394 29.19 22.25 12.20
N LEU A 395 28.37 22.52 13.21
CA LEU A 395 27.04 23.10 13.02
C LEU A 395 27.12 24.46 12.32
N ASP A 396 28.24 25.18 12.43
CA ASP A 396 28.43 26.45 11.74
C ASP A 396 28.60 26.31 10.22
N SER A 397 28.92 25.12 9.74
CA SER A 397 28.97 24.82 8.30
C SER A 397 27.60 24.63 7.66
N ILE A 398 26.55 24.37 8.45
CA ILE A 398 25.19 24.14 7.95
C ILE A 398 24.59 25.51 7.57
N PRO A 399 23.96 25.70 6.40
CA PRO A 399 23.31 26.97 6.08
C PRO A 399 22.18 27.27 7.08
N HIS A 400 22.07 28.50 7.58
CA HIS A 400 21.08 28.88 8.59
C HIS A 400 19.64 28.47 8.23
N ARG A 401 19.28 28.52 6.94
CA ARG A 401 17.95 28.10 6.46
C ARG A 401 17.69 26.59 6.53
N LEU A 402 18.76 25.78 6.58
CA LEU A 402 18.74 24.31 6.61
C LEU A 402 19.13 23.75 7.98
N ARG A 403 19.71 24.60 8.84
CA ARG A 403 19.72 24.29 10.26
C ARG A 403 18.26 24.16 10.68
N PRO A 404 17.88 23.16 11.48
CA PRO A 404 16.74 23.36 12.35
C PRO A 404 17.00 24.69 13.05
N GLU A 405 16.05 25.62 12.98
CA GLU A 405 16.29 26.96 13.52
C GLU A 405 16.91 26.81 14.92
N PRO A 406 18.08 27.43 15.19
CA PRO A 406 18.42 27.67 16.58
C PRO A 406 17.27 28.53 17.07
N VAL A 407 16.49 28.00 17.99
CA VAL A 407 15.44 28.82 18.55
C VAL A 407 16.15 29.98 19.24
N ASN A 408 15.99 31.17 18.68
CA ASN A 408 16.55 32.36 19.25
C ASN A 408 15.52 32.86 20.26
N ILE A 409 15.65 32.40 21.52
CA ILE A 409 15.13 33.14 22.67
C ILE A 409 15.67 34.57 22.53
N HIS A 410 14.80 35.54 22.28
CA HIS A 410 15.11 36.94 22.59
C HIS A 410 15.14 37.08 24.12
N VAL A 411 16.29 36.82 24.73
CA VAL A 411 16.54 37.14 26.14
C VAL A 411 16.68 38.66 26.25
N VAL A 412 15.59 39.33 26.57
CA VAL A 412 15.63 40.56 27.37
C VAL A 412 15.91 40.11 28.80
N PRO A 413 16.92 40.66 29.50
CA PRO A 413 17.31 40.16 30.80
C PRO A 413 16.24 40.54 31.84
N HIS A 414 15.32 39.61 32.08
CA HIS A 414 14.71 39.36 33.37
C HIS A 414 14.11 37.94 33.35
N GLU A 415 14.92 36.99 33.81
CA GLU A 415 14.56 35.73 34.50
C GLU A 415 13.45 34.84 33.88
N LEU A 416 13.93 33.71 33.31
CA LEU A 416 13.30 32.37 33.14
C LEU A 416 12.42 32.04 31.91
N GLU A 417 12.88 30.97 31.21
CA GLU A 417 12.18 29.96 30.37
C GLU A 417 11.94 30.16 28.85
N GLU A 418 11.92 29.00 28.17
CA GLU A 418 12.30 28.63 26.79
C GLU A 418 11.29 28.96 25.67
N ASP A 419 11.80 29.43 24.53
CA ASP A 419 11.48 29.04 23.14
C ASP A 419 10.10 28.44 22.76
N LEU A 420 9.21 29.25 22.16
CA LEU A 420 7.90 28.77 21.67
C LEU A 420 7.56 29.28 20.25
N LEU A 421 7.59 28.36 19.26
CA LEU A 421 7.03 28.54 17.90
C LEU A 421 5.51 28.76 17.94
N SER A 422 4.95 29.64 17.10
CA SER A 422 3.49 29.92 17.01
C SER A 422 2.88 29.56 15.65
N LEU A 423 1.78 28.80 15.64
CA LEU A 423 0.96 28.43 14.49
C LEU A 423 -0.39 29.16 14.54
N ARG A 424 -0.80 29.77 13.43
CA ARG A 424 -2.12 30.42 13.33
C ARG A 424 -3.09 29.49 12.58
N VAL A 425 -4.17 29.10 13.24
CA VAL A 425 -5.12 28.09 12.72
C VAL A 425 -6.48 28.74 12.51
N ASN A 426 -6.97 28.74 11.28
CA ASN A 426 -8.34 29.17 11.02
C ASN A 426 -9.32 28.09 11.50
N ILE A 427 -10.27 28.44 12.38
CA ILE A 427 -11.21 27.46 12.97
C ILE A 427 -12.07 26.79 11.90
N LYS A 428 -12.49 27.55 10.89
CA LYS A 428 -13.28 27.03 9.78
C LYS A 428 -12.45 26.03 8.95
N GLU A 429 -11.19 26.34 8.68
CA GLU A 429 -10.28 25.44 7.96
C GLU A 429 -9.95 24.18 8.77
N LEU A 430 -9.79 24.28 10.08
CA LEU A 430 -9.62 23.12 10.96
C LEU A 430 -10.81 22.16 10.88
N ASN A 431 -12.02 22.69 10.73
CA ASN A 431 -13.24 21.88 10.62
C ASN A 431 -13.45 21.34 9.19
N GLU A 432 -13.14 22.14 8.17
CA GLU A 432 -13.37 21.79 6.75
C GLU A 432 -12.25 20.93 6.16
N ASN A 433 -11.00 21.10 6.58
CA ASN A 433 -9.83 20.36 6.08
C ASN A 433 -8.80 20.05 7.19
N PRO A 434 -9.15 19.19 8.17
CA PRO A 434 -8.30 18.85 9.29
C PRO A 434 -7.02 18.09 8.90
N ILE A 435 -7.01 17.33 7.79
CA ILE A 435 -5.83 16.60 7.31
C ILE A 435 -4.73 17.56 6.88
N LYS A 436 -5.09 18.66 6.21
CA LYS A 436 -4.13 19.70 5.84
C LYS A 436 -3.46 20.29 7.08
N ILE A 437 -4.23 20.66 8.10
CA ILE A 437 -3.70 21.20 9.36
C ILE A 437 -2.82 20.18 10.10
N LEU A 438 -3.21 18.89 10.07
CA LEU A 438 -2.37 17.81 10.59
C LEU A 438 -1.03 17.73 9.86
N PHE A 439 -1.01 17.87 8.53
CA PHE A 439 0.21 17.87 7.74
C PHE A 439 1.07 19.13 7.89
N GLU A 440 0.49 20.28 8.24
CA GLU A 440 1.24 21.49 8.57
C GLU A 440 2.09 21.33 9.84
N ILE A 441 1.61 20.57 10.84
CA ILE A 441 2.35 20.29 12.09
C ILE A 441 3.25 19.04 12.01
N THR A 442 3.10 18.19 10.98
CA THR A 442 3.88 16.96 10.78
C THR A 442 5.39 17.16 10.93
N PRO A 443 6.06 18.14 10.28
CA PRO A 443 7.51 18.25 10.32
C PRO A 443 8.08 18.47 11.73
N GLN A 444 7.34 19.18 12.58
CA GLN A 444 7.71 19.46 13.97
C GLN A 444 7.50 18.24 14.86
N LEU A 445 6.34 17.60 14.72
CA LEU A 445 5.96 16.43 15.52
C LEU A 445 6.87 15.23 15.24
N LEU A 446 7.21 14.96 13.98
CA LEU A 446 8.07 13.83 13.61
C LEU A 446 9.51 13.97 14.11
N LYS A 447 9.98 15.19 14.38
CA LYS A 447 11.31 15.49 14.95
C LYS A 447 11.32 15.52 16.49
N GLY A 448 10.20 15.23 17.14
CA GLY A 448 10.07 15.27 18.60
C GLY A 448 9.99 16.67 19.21
N GLY A 449 9.68 17.70 18.41
CA GLY A 449 9.45 19.05 18.93
C GLY A 449 8.14 19.14 19.73
N SER A 450 8.02 20.11 20.64
CA SER A 450 6.77 20.41 21.33
C SER A 450 5.67 20.86 20.35
N LEU A 451 4.41 20.74 20.73
CA LEU A 451 3.31 21.39 20.02
C LEU A 451 3.57 22.90 19.92
N PRO A 452 3.23 23.56 18.80
CA PRO A 452 3.40 25.00 18.68
C PRO A 452 2.38 25.72 19.56
N HIS A 453 2.65 26.97 19.94
CA HIS A 453 1.59 27.86 20.41
C HIS A 453 0.56 28.04 19.32
N ILE A 454 -0.71 27.91 19.65
CA ILE A 454 -1.78 27.99 18.67
C ILE A 454 -2.46 29.34 18.81
N THR A 455 -2.65 30.05 17.72
CA THR A 455 -3.50 31.24 17.64
C THR A 455 -4.66 30.92 16.74
N PHE A 456 -5.88 30.86 17.28
CA PHE A 456 -7.05 30.65 16.45
C PHE A 456 -7.44 31.92 15.71
N ILE A 457 -7.80 31.79 14.43
CA ILE A 457 -8.33 32.87 13.61
C ILE A 457 -9.80 32.56 13.32
N GLU A 458 -10.66 33.53 13.61
CA GLU A 458 -12.09 33.48 13.34
C GLU A 458 -12.40 33.66 11.85
N ALA A 459 -13.65 33.41 11.43
CA ALA A 459 -14.06 33.52 10.02
C ALA A 459 -13.92 34.94 9.42
N ASP A 460 -13.85 35.97 10.26
CA ASP A 460 -13.64 37.37 9.87
C ASP A 460 -12.16 37.77 9.77
N GLY A 461 -11.24 36.82 10.01
CA GLY A 461 -9.80 37.03 9.95
C GLY A 461 -9.20 37.68 11.20
N GLN A 462 -10.01 37.96 12.23
CA GLN A 462 -9.51 38.42 13.53
C GLN A 462 -8.96 37.24 14.35
N GLU A 463 -7.97 37.54 15.19
CA GLU A 463 -7.53 36.57 16.18
C GLU A 463 -8.64 36.34 17.19
N SER A 464 -8.97 35.07 17.40
CA SER A 464 -9.88 34.67 18.46
C SER A 464 -9.28 35.15 19.76
N GLN A 465 -10.03 35.96 20.52
CA GLN A 465 -9.55 36.50 21.79
C GLN A 465 -9.52 35.47 22.92
N GLY A 466 -9.57 34.17 22.58
CA GLY A 466 -9.38 33.07 23.50
C GLY A 466 -8.02 33.14 24.17
N LEU A 467 -8.02 33.67 25.40
CA LEU A 467 -6.90 33.73 26.33
C LEU A 467 -6.35 32.32 26.56
N ASP A 468 -5.14 32.04 26.08
CA ASP A 468 -4.35 31.00 26.73
C ASP A 468 -2.84 31.05 26.45
N VAL A 469 -2.08 31.22 27.53
CA VAL A 469 -0.70 30.74 27.61
C VAL A 469 -0.80 29.36 28.27
N MET A 470 -0.98 28.31 27.46
CA MET A 470 -0.87 26.85 27.74
C MET A 470 -2.09 25.95 27.38
N GLY A 471 -3.30 26.45 27.18
CA GLY A 471 -4.48 25.64 26.80
C GLY A 471 -5.04 25.84 25.39
N LEU A 472 -4.50 26.77 24.59
CA LEU A 472 -4.72 26.80 23.14
C LEU A 472 -4.19 25.51 22.47
N ARG A 473 -3.09 24.95 22.98
CA ARG A 473 -2.57 23.63 22.57
C ARG A 473 -3.51 22.49 22.91
N ARG A 474 -4.07 22.50 24.11
CA ARG A 474 -5.01 21.47 24.58
C ARG A 474 -6.30 21.50 23.76
N SER A 475 -6.84 22.70 23.56
CA SER A 475 -8.01 22.92 22.71
C SER A 475 -7.74 22.53 21.27
N PHE A 476 -6.56 22.86 20.74
CA PHE A 476 -6.17 22.46 19.39
C PHE A 476 -6.10 20.95 19.21
N VAL A 477 -5.44 20.21 20.10
CA VAL A 477 -5.35 18.74 19.99
C VAL A 477 -6.74 18.11 20.04
N SER A 478 -7.58 18.51 21.00
CA SER A 478 -8.94 17.96 21.12
C SER A 478 -9.82 18.33 19.92
N ARG A 479 -9.73 19.57 19.42
CA ARG A 479 -10.48 20.06 18.24
C ARG A 479 -10.01 19.40 16.95
N LEU A 480 -8.70 19.37 16.68
CA LEU A 480 -8.12 18.73 15.50
C LEU A 480 -8.58 17.27 15.42
N MET A 481 -8.48 16.55 16.52
CA MET A 481 -8.89 15.15 16.57
C MET A 481 -10.40 14.95 16.41
N SER A 482 -11.23 15.80 17.03
CA SER A 482 -12.69 15.78 16.81
C SER A 482 -13.04 16.09 15.35
N SER A 483 -12.33 17.03 14.73
CA SER A 483 -12.52 17.41 13.32
C SER A 483 -12.08 16.31 12.37
N LEU A 484 -10.95 15.63 12.62
CA LEU A 484 -10.52 14.45 11.85
C LEU A 484 -11.59 13.35 11.85
N VAL A 485 -12.18 13.06 13.01
CA VAL A 485 -13.25 12.06 13.14
C VAL A 485 -14.52 12.49 12.41
N SER A 486 -14.95 13.75 12.57
CA SER A 486 -16.18 14.25 11.92
C SER A 486 -16.05 14.38 10.40
N HIS A 487 -14.87 14.69 9.88
CA HIS A 487 -14.57 14.76 8.45
C HIS A 487 -14.61 13.39 7.76
N ALA A 488 -14.43 12.29 8.51
CA ALA A 488 -14.53 10.92 8.01
C ALA A 488 -15.97 10.46 7.68
N GLY A 489 -16.99 11.28 7.96
CA GLY A 489 -18.32 11.15 7.35
C GLY A 489 -19.37 10.31 8.08
N ASP A 490 -19.15 9.83 9.30
CA ASP A 490 -20.17 9.09 10.06
C ASP A 490 -20.25 9.52 11.53
N LYS A 491 -21.32 10.23 11.90
CA LYS A 491 -21.54 10.72 13.28
C LYS A 491 -21.97 9.62 14.26
N ASP A 492 -22.41 8.46 13.77
CA ASP A 492 -22.92 7.36 14.61
C ASP A 492 -21.86 6.29 14.95
N GLN A 493 -20.60 6.45 14.46
CA GLN A 493 -19.50 5.48 14.65
C GLN A 493 -18.22 6.14 15.18
N LEU A 494 -18.30 6.76 16.36
CA LEU A 494 -17.29 7.59 17.05
C LEU A 494 -15.94 6.92 17.41
N ARG A 495 -15.45 5.91 16.69
CA ARG A 495 -14.23 5.19 17.06
C ARG A 495 -13.24 5.07 15.91
N PHE A 496 -12.22 5.92 15.97
CA PHE A 496 -11.21 6.16 14.93
C PHE A 496 -10.39 4.92 14.50
N ILE A 497 -10.55 3.72 15.12
CA ILE A 497 -9.79 2.52 14.74
C ILE A 497 -10.55 1.20 14.57
N THR A 498 -11.82 1.04 14.95
CA THR A 498 -12.54 -0.22 14.61
C THR A 498 -14.04 -0.01 14.42
N GLY A 499 -14.41 0.21 13.16
CA GLY A 499 -15.72 -0.10 12.58
C GLY A 499 -15.48 -0.79 11.23
N ASP A 500 -16.48 -1.41 10.63
CA ASP A 500 -16.41 -2.32 9.46
C ASP A 500 -15.76 -1.76 8.17
N LEU A 501 -15.11 -0.60 8.21
CA LEU A 501 -14.67 0.24 7.10
C LEU A 501 -13.15 0.46 6.96
N GLY A 502 -12.31 0.03 7.91
CA GLY A 502 -10.85 0.23 7.85
C GLY A 502 -10.40 1.66 8.20
N MET A 503 -9.08 1.89 8.30
CA MET A 503 -8.49 3.18 8.70
C MET A 503 -8.86 4.34 7.75
N MET A 504 -9.04 5.54 8.30
CA MET A 504 -9.27 6.76 7.51
C MET A 504 -8.08 7.03 6.57
N PRO A 505 -8.33 7.32 5.28
CA PRO A 505 -7.25 7.63 4.37
C PRO A 505 -6.72 9.06 4.62
N PHE A 506 -5.45 9.18 5.02
CA PHE A 506 -4.68 10.43 4.98
C PHE A 506 -4.20 10.73 3.55
N ILE A 507 -5.09 11.12 2.64
CA ILE A 507 -4.74 11.51 1.25
C ILE A 507 -4.88 13.02 1.14
N ASP A 508 -3.83 13.71 0.66
CA ASP A 508 -3.96 15.13 0.30
C ASP A 508 -4.93 15.27 -0.90
N SER A 509 -5.96 16.09 -0.75
CA SER A 509 -6.96 16.34 -1.80
C SER A 509 -6.50 17.33 -2.85
N SER A 510 -5.24 17.78 -2.79
CA SER A 510 -4.65 18.66 -3.79
C SER A 510 -4.52 17.97 -5.16
N PRO A 511 -4.82 18.66 -6.27
CA PRO A 511 -4.84 18.06 -7.62
C PRO A 511 -3.46 17.68 -8.19
N GLU A 512 -2.40 17.79 -7.39
CA GLU A 512 -0.99 17.55 -7.75
C GLU A 512 -0.41 16.29 -7.05
N ALA A 513 -1.16 15.64 -6.16
CA ALA A 513 -0.70 14.46 -5.41
C ALA A 513 -0.70 13.19 -6.28
N THR A 514 0.47 12.83 -6.82
CA THR A 514 0.77 11.46 -7.26
C THR A 514 1.42 10.71 -6.10
N GLU A 515 0.64 9.98 -5.27
CA GLU A 515 1.03 8.79 -4.46
C GLU A 515 0.16 8.61 -3.21
N GLY A 516 -0.78 7.65 -3.25
CA GLY A 516 -1.71 7.41 -2.14
C GLY A 516 -1.19 6.56 -0.97
N LEU A 517 0.07 6.11 -0.98
CA LEU A 517 0.64 5.26 0.10
C LEU A 517 1.60 6.03 1.00
N GLU A 518 2.41 6.92 0.44
CA GLU A 518 3.36 7.73 1.22
C GLU A 518 2.65 8.70 2.17
N ASP A 519 1.60 9.38 1.68
CA ASP A 519 0.78 10.27 2.51
C ASP A 519 0.03 9.53 3.62
N GLN A 520 -0.37 8.26 3.38
CA GLN A 520 -0.97 7.40 4.41
C GLN A 520 0.00 7.12 5.53
N ILE A 521 1.21 6.67 5.17
CA ILE A 521 2.24 6.35 6.14
C ILE A 521 2.66 7.62 6.91
N LYS A 522 2.79 8.75 6.21
CA LYS A 522 3.06 10.05 6.81
C LYS A 522 1.97 10.47 7.80
N GLY A 523 0.70 10.26 7.47
CA GLY A 523 -0.43 10.50 8.37
C GLY A 523 -0.41 9.64 9.63
N PHE A 524 -0.19 8.33 9.49
CA PHE A 524 -0.08 7.42 10.64
C PHE A 524 1.14 7.73 11.53
N ARG A 525 2.28 8.09 10.94
CA ARG A 525 3.43 8.59 11.71
C ARG A 525 3.05 9.87 12.46
N THR A 526 2.45 10.83 11.78
CA THR A 526 2.05 12.10 12.43
C THR A 526 1.11 11.88 13.60
N LEU A 527 0.16 10.95 13.47
CA LEU A 527 -0.73 10.54 14.56
C LEU A 527 0.05 9.95 15.73
N GLY A 528 0.98 9.01 15.49
CA GLY A 528 1.83 8.46 16.55
C GLY A 528 2.64 9.52 17.28
N ALA A 529 3.18 10.50 16.55
CA ALA A 529 3.87 11.64 17.16
C ALA A 529 2.95 12.52 18.00
N LEU A 530 1.73 12.78 17.53
CA LEU A 530 0.71 13.53 18.28
C LEU A 530 0.35 12.83 19.60
N LEU A 531 0.19 11.50 19.60
CA LEU A 531 -0.09 10.72 20.82
C LEU A 531 1.02 10.85 21.87
N VAL A 532 2.29 10.85 21.45
CA VAL A 532 3.44 11.08 22.35
C VAL A 532 3.42 12.48 22.94
N ARG A 533 3.11 13.50 22.15
CA ARG A 533 3.01 14.88 22.64
C ARG A 533 1.84 15.08 23.59
N SER A 534 0.70 14.45 23.33
CA SER A 534 -0.44 14.43 24.25
C SER A 534 -0.03 13.92 25.65
N LEU A 535 0.79 12.86 25.70
CA LEU A 535 1.32 12.33 26.96
C LEU A 535 2.30 13.30 27.66
N GLU A 536 3.24 13.89 26.92
CA GLU A 536 4.30 14.73 27.50
C GLU A 536 3.81 16.10 27.94
N GLU A 537 2.97 16.72 27.12
CA GLU A 537 2.43 18.05 27.36
C GLU A 537 1.12 18.02 28.17
N LYS A 538 0.69 16.83 28.61
CA LYS A 538 -0.55 16.60 29.37
C LYS A 538 -1.77 17.23 28.67
N CYS A 539 -1.84 17.04 27.36
CA CYS A 539 -2.95 17.45 26.52
C CYS A 539 -3.77 16.20 26.18
N THR A 540 -5.10 16.29 26.16
CA THR A 540 -5.93 15.12 25.86
C THR A 540 -6.58 15.24 24.48
N THR A 541 -6.66 14.11 23.76
CA THR A 541 -7.30 14.06 22.42
C THR A 541 -8.82 14.06 22.50
N GLY A 542 -9.39 13.70 23.65
CA GLY A 542 -10.80 13.34 23.80
C GLY A 542 -11.01 11.84 23.58
N ASN A 543 -12.09 11.29 24.15
CA ASN A 543 -12.46 9.87 24.07
C ASN A 543 -13.04 9.53 22.68
N ILE A 544 -12.17 9.30 21.70
CA ILE A 544 -12.49 9.22 20.26
C ILE A 544 -11.92 7.97 19.56
N PHE A 545 -10.99 7.27 20.19
CA PHE A 545 -10.36 6.06 19.68
C PHE A 545 -11.08 4.83 20.24
N ASP A 546 -11.13 3.75 19.44
CA ASP A 546 -11.58 2.47 20.00
C ASP A 546 -10.54 1.97 21.02
N PRO A 547 -10.96 1.42 22.18
CA PRO A 547 -10.04 0.76 23.10
C PRO A 547 -9.17 -0.32 22.44
N THR A 548 -9.63 -0.94 21.35
CA THR A 548 -8.87 -1.86 20.49
C THR A 548 -7.58 -1.25 19.97
N LEU A 549 -7.54 0.05 19.63
CA LEU A 549 -6.32 0.73 19.24
C LEU A 549 -5.25 0.59 20.31
N PHE A 550 -5.56 1.01 21.53
CA PHE A 550 -4.58 1.04 22.61
C PHE A 550 -4.21 -0.37 23.06
N ARG A 551 -5.13 -1.34 22.93
CA ARG A 551 -4.81 -2.75 23.09
C ARG A 551 -3.82 -3.24 22.04
N MET A 552 -3.96 -2.83 20.78
CA MET A 552 -3.03 -3.18 19.71
C MET A 552 -1.68 -2.45 19.84
N ILE A 553 -1.66 -1.15 20.20
CA ILE A 553 -0.42 -0.39 20.41
C ILE A 553 0.40 -0.97 21.58
N SER A 554 -0.26 -1.24 22.71
CA SER A 554 0.41 -1.82 23.89
C SER A 554 0.82 -3.28 23.70
N ALA A 555 0.47 -3.91 22.59
CA ALA A 555 0.88 -5.28 22.26
C ALA A 555 2.28 -5.36 21.63
N PHE A 556 2.88 -4.24 21.21
CA PHE A 556 4.21 -4.24 20.59
C PHE A 556 5.33 -4.07 21.61
N SER A 557 6.36 -4.91 21.52
CA SER A 557 7.67 -4.69 22.17
C SER A 557 8.58 -3.77 21.35
N TYR A 558 9.62 -3.22 21.99
CA TYR A 558 10.62 -2.40 21.32
C TYR A 558 11.32 -3.16 20.17
N GLU A 559 11.66 -4.43 20.38
CA GLU A 559 12.36 -5.28 19.41
C GLU A 559 11.49 -5.57 18.17
N GLU A 560 10.20 -5.87 18.36
CA GLU A 560 9.26 -6.13 17.26
C GLU A 560 9.04 -4.91 16.36
N LEU A 561 9.13 -3.69 16.91
CA LEU A 561 9.04 -2.44 16.15
C LEU A 561 10.34 -2.10 15.39
N PHE A 562 11.48 -2.65 15.84
CA PHE A 562 12.78 -2.50 15.18
C PHE A 562 12.82 -3.24 13.83
N ASP A 563 12.19 -4.41 13.76
CA ASP A 563 12.14 -5.28 12.57
C ASP A 563 11.23 -4.77 11.44
N ILE A 564 10.43 -3.74 11.70
CA ILE A 564 9.64 -3.05 10.68
C ILE A 564 10.60 -2.15 9.86
N VAL A 565 11.50 -2.72 9.07
CA VAL A 565 12.49 -1.94 8.30
C VAL A 565 11.81 -1.24 7.13
N GLY A 566 11.55 0.06 7.29
CA GLY A 566 11.31 1.07 6.23
C GLY A 566 10.14 0.84 5.27
N ASP A 567 9.03 1.57 5.44
CA ASP A 567 7.94 1.90 4.49
C ASP A 567 7.39 0.86 3.50
N ALA A 568 7.80 -0.41 3.55
CA ALA A 568 7.35 -1.47 2.65
C ALA A 568 6.10 -2.21 3.15
N GLY A 569 5.46 -1.71 4.21
CA GLY A 569 4.14 -2.15 4.66
C GLY A 569 4.00 -3.62 5.06
N ASN A 570 5.01 -4.49 5.01
CA ASN A 570 4.82 -5.90 5.39
C ASN A 570 5.17 -6.15 6.85
N LEU A 571 4.17 -6.49 7.66
CA LEU A 571 4.39 -7.04 8.99
C LEU A 571 4.94 -8.46 8.84
N SER A 572 5.89 -8.81 9.71
CA SER A 572 6.31 -10.19 9.92
C SER A 572 5.11 -11.06 10.31
N ASP A 573 5.15 -12.35 9.98
CA ASP A 573 4.06 -13.28 10.28
C ASP A 573 3.77 -13.37 11.79
N THR A 574 4.79 -13.11 12.62
CA THR A 574 4.69 -12.98 14.08
C THR A 574 3.84 -11.77 14.49
N LEU A 575 4.08 -10.60 13.90
CA LEU A 575 3.34 -9.37 14.19
C LEU A 575 1.89 -9.46 13.71
N ARG A 576 1.66 -10.14 12.58
CA ARG A 576 0.32 -10.41 12.06
C ARG A 576 -0.51 -11.17 13.08
N LEU A 577 0.00 -12.28 13.60
CA LEU A 577 -0.69 -13.12 14.57
C LEU A 577 -0.98 -12.40 15.90
N SER A 578 -0.02 -11.64 16.43
CA SER A 578 -0.16 -10.95 17.72
C SER A 578 -1.32 -9.95 17.72
N LEU A 579 -1.55 -9.28 16.59
CA LEU A 579 -2.58 -8.27 16.50
C LEU A 579 -3.98 -8.83 16.19
N SER A 580 -4.05 -10.00 15.53
CA SER A 580 -5.29 -10.74 15.21
C SER A 580 -6.20 -11.00 16.38
N LEU A 581 -5.56 -11.17 17.51
CA LEU A 581 -6.12 -11.71 18.72
C LEU A 581 -6.79 -10.66 19.57
N VAL A 582 -6.59 -9.40 19.22
CA VAL A 582 -6.85 -8.24 20.07
C VAL A 582 -8.21 -7.58 19.71
N GLY A 583 -8.85 -7.98 18.60
CA GLY A 583 -9.92 -7.24 17.92
C GLY A 583 -11.42 -7.46 18.26
N SER A 584 -11.90 -8.59 18.84
CA SER A 584 -13.35 -8.76 19.11
C SER A 584 -13.70 -9.84 20.15
N ASP A 585 -14.53 -9.49 21.13
CA ASP A 585 -14.79 -10.32 22.32
C ASP A 585 -15.92 -11.36 22.15
N LYS A 586 -16.88 -11.17 21.22
CA LYS A 586 -18.05 -12.06 21.04
C LYS A 586 -17.87 -13.12 19.95
N LEU A 587 -17.22 -12.75 18.85
CA LEU A 587 -16.95 -13.64 17.72
C LEU A 587 -15.90 -14.70 18.07
N VAL A 588 -14.86 -14.30 18.83
CA VAL A 588 -13.87 -15.21 19.44
C VAL A 588 -14.55 -16.20 20.40
N ARG A 589 -15.57 -15.78 21.16
CA ARG A 589 -16.32 -16.67 22.06
C ARG A 589 -17.17 -17.71 21.32
N ASP A 590 -17.86 -17.36 20.24
CA ASP A 590 -18.67 -18.31 19.45
C ASP A 590 -17.80 -19.29 18.64
N ILE A 591 -16.66 -18.83 18.12
CA ILE A 591 -15.65 -19.68 17.47
C ILE A 591 -14.92 -20.60 18.47
N ILE A 592 -14.61 -20.12 19.68
CA ILE A 592 -14.06 -20.93 20.78
C ILE A 592 -15.05 -22.02 21.20
N GLY A 593 -16.36 -21.70 21.21
CA GLY A 593 -17.41 -22.70 21.44
C GLY A 593 -17.41 -23.81 20.40
N LEU A 594 -17.27 -23.48 19.11
CA LEU A 594 -17.23 -24.43 18.00
C LEU A 594 -15.88 -25.19 17.90
N ILE A 595 -14.78 -24.65 18.43
CA ILE A 595 -13.48 -25.35 18.58
C ILE A 595 -13.52 -26.38 19.73
N GLN A 596 -14.39 -26.17 20.73
CA GLN A 596 -14.54 -27.03 21.92
C GLN A 596 -15.62 -28.12 21.77
N GLU A 597 -16.43 -28.05 20.71
CA GLU A 597 -17.38 -29.11 20.37
C GLU A 597 -16.69 -30.38 19.84
N ASP A 598 -17.30 -31.53 20.12
CA ASP A 598 -16.85 -32.84 19.61
C ASP A 598 -16.84 -32.84 18.06
N PRO A 599 -15.69 -33.11 17.40
CA PRO A 599 -15.55 -33.06 15.94
C PRO A 599 -16.55 -33.93 15.19
N SER A 600 -17.03 -35.00 15.82
CA SER A 600 -18.04 -35.91 15.25
C SER A 600 -19.46 -35.34 15.27
N LYS A 601 -19.71 -34.36 16.14
CA LYS A 601 -20.98 -33.66 16.32
C LYS A 601 -21.00 -32.30 15.64
N LEU A 602 -19.84 -31.81 15.18
CA LEU A 602 -19.80 -30.64 14.32
C LEU A 602 -20.69 -30.89 13.12
N SER A 603 -21.74 -30.07 13.03
CA SER A 603 -22.56 -30.02 11.84
C SER A 603 -21.66 -29.68 10.64
N ASP A 604 -22.05 -30.13 9.45
CA ASP A 604 -21.29 -29.83 8.24
C ASP A 604 -21.18 -28.32 7.99
N SER A 605 -22.12 -27.57 8.56
CA SER A 605 -22.15 -26.11 8.58
C SER A 605 -21.06 -25.47 9.45
N ASP A 606 -20.72 -26.01 10.61
CA ASP A 606 -19.78 -25.36 11.56
C ASP A 606 -18.32 -25.71 11.31
N TYR A 607 -18.09 -26.88 10.71
CA TYR A 607 -16.77 -27.27 10.20
C TYR A 607 -16.26 -26.31 9.11
N GLU A 608 -17.14 -25.95 8.17
CA GLU A 608 -16.78 -25.00 7.10
C GLU A 608 -16.56 -23.56 7.62
N LYS A 609 -17.02 -23.21 8.84
CA LYS A 609 -16.71 -21.91 9.49
C LYS A 609 -15.28 -21.85 10.03
N LEU A 610 -14.80 -22.92 10.67
CA LEU A 610 -13.43 -23.00 11.17
C LEU A 610 -12.41 -23.08 10.01
N LYS A 611 -12.74 -23.76 8.91
CA LYS A 611 -11.83 -24.00 7.77
C LYS A 611 -11.39 -22.74 7.03
N LYS A 612 -12.23 -21.71 6.99
CA LYS A 612 -11.93 -20.47 6.27
C LYS A 612 -10.82 -19.63 6.93
N VAL A 613 -10.60 -19.85 8.21
CA VAL A 613 -9.77 -19.02 9.05
C VAL A 613 -8.33 -19.51 9.07
N VAL A 614 -8.20 -20.83 9.22
CA VAL A 614 -7.04 -21.65 8.90
C VAL A 614 -6.29 -21.13 7.67
N LEU A 615 -7.03 -20.99 6.57
CA LEU A 615 -6.52 -20.72 5.23
C LEU A 615 -6.09 -19.25 5.04
N ALA A 616 -6.45 -18.36 5.97
CA ALA A 616 -6.11 -16.95 5.94
C ALA A 616 -4.87 -16.58 6.80
N ASN A 617 -4.34 -17.49 7.65
CA ASN A 617 -3.07 -17.31 8.41
C ASN A 617 -2.13 -18.50 8.15
N LEU A 618 -1.84 -18.71 6.88
CA LEU A 618 -1.08 -19.84 6.38
C LEU A 618 0.14 -19.31 5.65
N ASP A 619 1.33 -19.78 6.07
CA ASP A 619 2.61 -19.42 5.44
C ASP A 619 2.68 -20.04 4.03
N GLU A 620 3.34 -19.35 3.08
CA GLU A 620 3.37 -19.73 1.65
C GLU A 620 3.93 -21.14 1.37
N ASP A 621 4.67 -21.74 2.31
CA ASP A 621 5.37 -23.04 2.16
C ASP A 621 4.71 -24.23 2.91
N GLU A 622 3.52 -24.07 3.52
CA GLU A 622 2.92 -25.13 4.37
C GLU A 622 2.12 -26.18 3.56
N LYS A 623 2.37 -27.49 3.79
CA LYS A 623 1.64 -28.61 3.13
C LYS A 623 0.23 -28.82 3.70
N ILE A 624 -0.80 -28.77 2.85
CA ILE A 624 -2.24 -28.84 3.22
C ILE A 624 -2.84 -30.22 2.83
N PRO A 625 -3.56 -30.94 3.73
CA PRO A 625 -4.28 -32.17 3.40
C PRO A 625 -5.55 -31.93 2.56
N ASP A 626 -6.17 -32.97 1.98
CA ASP A 626 -7.35 -32.84 1.11
C ASP A 626 -8.66 -32.65 1.91
N LEU A 627 -9.02 -31.40 2.16
CA LEU A 627 -10.14 -30.98 3.02
C LEU A 627 -11.53 -31.06 2.36
N LYS A 628 -11.68 -31.71 1.19
CA LYS A 628 -12.94 -31.82 0.43
C LYS A 628 -13.86 -32.93 0.92
N GLU A 629 -13.30 -34.02 1.41
CA GLU A 629 -14.08 -35.09 2.02
C GLU A 629 -14.42 -34.66 3.44
N ASN A 630 -15.70 -34.65 3.81
CA ASN A 630 -16.12 -34.22 5.14
C ASN A 630 -15.95 -35.35 6.17
N SER A 631 -14.73 -35.86 6.23
CA SER A 631 -14.30 -36.93 7.11
C SER A 631 -14.01 -36.38 8.52
N LEU A 632 -14.09 -37.25 9.51
CA LEU A 632 -13.77 -36.89 10.89
C LEU A 632 -12.33 -36.36 11.03
N ASP A 633 -11.39 -36.89 10.24
CA ASP A 633 -9.98 -36.46 10.24
C ASP A 633 -9.79 -35.03 9.71
N ASN A 634 -10.57 -34.67 8.68
CA ASN A 634 -10.58 -33.31 8.15
C ASN A 634 -11.23 -32.33 9.12
N LYS A 635 -12.35 -32.72 9.76
CA LYS A 635 -12.98 -31.98 10.88
C LYS A 635 -11.99 -31.66 12.00
N ILE A 636 -11.20 -32.66 12.39
CA ILE A 636 -10.12 -32.50 13.37
C ILE A 636 -9.03 -31.53 12.87
N TRP A 637 -8.58 -31.64 11.62
CA TRP A 637 -7.51 -30.78 11.06
C TRP A 637 -7.90 -29.31 10.96
N VAL A 638 -9.12 -29.04 10.51
CA VAL A 638 -9.65 -27.68 10.38
C VAL A 638 -9.87 -27.03 11.72
N GLN A 639 -10.50 -27.71 12.69
CA GLN A 639 -10.66 -27.13 14.02
C GLN A 639 -9.29 -26.83 14.65
N ALA A 640 -8.31 -27.72 14.42
CA ALA A 640 -6.93 -27.52 14.87
C ALA A 640 -6.24 -26.31 14.22
N LYS A 641 -6.47 -26.05 12.93
CA LYS A 641 -5.82 -24.97 12.20
C LYS A 641 -6.61 -23.64 12.25
N ALA A 642 -7.91 -23.69 12.56
CA ALA A 642 -8.75 -22.51 12.77
C ALA A 642 -8.49 -21.89 14.14
N LYS A 643 -8.27 -22.78 15.11
CA LYS A 643 -7.62 -22.44 16.37
C LYS A 643 -6.23 -21.81 16.16
N LYS A 644 -5.52 -22.11 15.06
CA LYS A 644 -4.23 -21.48 14.70
C LYS A 644 -4.40 -20.08 14.06
N SER A 645 -5.57 -19.76 13.51
CA SER A 645 -5.72 -18.64 12.58
C SER A 645 -6.91 -17.70 12.83
N LEU A 646 -7.84 -17.92 13.77
CA LEU A 646 -8.90 -16.95 14.21
C LEU A 646 -8.60 -16.34 15.56
N LEU A 647 -7.70 -17.03 16.23
CA LEU A 647 -6.71 -16.45 17.06
C LEU A 647 -5.61 -15.84 16.13
N GLY A 648 -5.99 -15.30 14.94
CA GLY A 648 -5.26 -14.97 13.68
C GLY A 648 -6.15 -14.13 12.69
N ASP A 649 -5.68 -13.21 11.82
CA ASP A 649 -6.56 -12.25 11.06
C ASP A 649 -5.82 -11.38 9.97
N ASP A 650 -5.80 -11.67 8.65
CA ASP A 650 -4.91 -10.93 7.70
C ASP A 650 -5.51 -10.55 6.31
N THR A 651 -6.05 -9.32 6.16
CA THR A 651 -5.80 -8.42 4.99
C THR A 651 -6.35 -7.00 5.19
N ARG A 652 -7.58 -6.81 5.69
CA ARG A 652 -8.04 -5.49 6.20
C ARG A 652 -7.57 -5.23 7.61
N GLU A 653 -7.60 -6.28 8.42
CA GLU A 653 -6.87 -6.24 9.68
C GLU A 653 -5.39 -6.11 9.40
N PHE A 654 -4.85 -6.69 8.33
CA PHE A 654 -3.47 -6.45 7.93
C PHE A 654 -3.19 -4.96 7.70
N ASP A 655 -4.09 -4.20 7.04
CA ASP A 655 -3.92 -2.74 6.88
C ASP A 655 -4.12 -1.95 8.18
N THR A 656 -5.08 -2.33 9.02
CA THR A 656 -5.23 -1.73 10.37
C THR A 656 -4.02 -2.05 11.25
N LYS A 657 -3.52 -3.28 11.22
CA LYS A 657 -2.32 -3.75 11.91
C LYS A 657 -1.08 -3.03 11.43
N ARG A 658 -0.95 -2.83 10.13
CA ARG A 658 0.14 -2.06 9.52
C ARG A 658 0.08 -0.61 9.97
N ALA A 659 -1.10 0.00 9.93
CA ALA A 659 -1.30 1.37 10.40
C ALA A 659 -0.97 1.51 11.89
N VAL A 660 -1.48 0.59 12.74
CA VAL A 660 -1.21 0.55 14.18
C VAL A 660 0.28 0.29 14.46
N ALA A 661 0.95 -0.55 13.68
CA ALA A 661 2.38 -0.77 13.79
C ALA A 661 3.19 0.47 13.39
N VAL A 662 2.77 1.21 12.36
CA VAL A 662 3.39 2.49 11.97
C VAL A 662 3.20 3.55 13.06
N ILE A 663 2.00 3.64 13.66
CA ILE A 663 1.70 4.52 14.79
C ILE A 663 2.60 4.17 15.99
N ALA A 664 2.62 2.90 16.39
CA ALA A 664 3.40 2.41 17.53
C ALA A 664 4.90 2.60 17.31
N LYS A 665 5.41 2.34 16.10
CA LYS A 665 6.82 2.58 15.74
C LYS A 665 7.19 4.05 15.89
N GLN A 666 6.34 4.96 15.40
CA GLN A 666 6.61 6.38 15.57
C GLN A 666 6.58 6.79 17.04
N MET A 667 5.60 6.31 17.82
CA MET A 667 5.54 6.58 19.25
C MET A 667 6.80 6.11 19.97
N CYS A 668 7.26 4.89 19.68
CA CYS A 668 8.48 4.30 20.20
C CYS A 668 9.72 5.14 19.86
N SER A 669 9.86 5.56 18.59
CA SER A 669 11.01 6.37 18.14
C SER A 669 11.14 7.72 18.85
N LEU A 670 10.01 8.31 19.28
CA LEU A 670 9.96 9.62 19.92
C LEU A 670 9.98 9.55 21.44
N LYS A 671 9.53 8.43 22.03
CA LYS A 671 9.57 8.22 23.49
C LYS A 671 10.96 7.94 24.02
N GLY A 672 11.85 7.40 23.17
CA GLY A 672 13.26 7.22 23.49
C GLY A 672 13.70 5.77 23.55
N SER A 673 14.43 5.42 24.60
CA SER A 673 15.06 4.10 24.82
C SER A 673 14.04 2.96 24.95
N ALA A 674 14.50 1.71 24.81
CA ALA A 674 13.65 0.52 25.01
C ALA A 674 12.92 0.53 26.38
N GLU A 675 13.61 0.98 27.43
CA GLU A 675 13.06 1.07 28.79
C GLU A 675 11.85 2.03 28.88
N GLU A 676 11.87 3.12 28.11
CA GLU A 676 10.81 4.13 28.11
C GLU A 676 9.57 3.66 27.33
N TRP A 677 9.77 2.91 26.25
CA TRP A 677 8.67 2.27 25.50
C TRP A 677 7.99 1.18 26.34
N ASP A 678 8.80 0.32 26.97
CA ASP A 678 8.28 -0.77 27.78
C ASP A 678 7.50 -0.23 28.99
N SER A 679 8.03 0.82 29.66
CA SER A 679 7.32 1.51 30.73
C SER A 679 5.97 2.11 30.28
N LEU A 680 5.85 2.56 29.03
CA LEU A 680 4.61 3.06 28.47
C LEU A 680 3.59 1.94 28.23
N CYS A 681 4.01 0.80 27.68
CA CYS A 681 3.15 -0.37 27.47
C CYS A 681 2.71 -1.01 28.80
N GLU A 682 3.55 -0.99 29.83
CA GLU A 682 3.25 -1.49 31.18
C GLU A 682 2.11 -0.76 31.89
N LEU A 683 1.74 0.44 31.44
CA LEU A 683 0.56 1.16 31.97
C LEU A 683 -0.73 0.36 31.73
N GLY A 684 -0.77 -0.48 30.70
CA GLY A 684 -1.96 -1.18 30.24
C GLY A 684 -2.83 -0.30 29.34
N SER A 685 -3.53 -0.93 28.39
CA SER A 685 -4.27 -0.23 27.32
C SER A 685 -5.27 0.80 27.84
N GLU A 686 -5.99 0.50 28.93
CA GLU A 686 -7.00 1.38 29.52
C GLU A 686 -6.37 2.62 30.17
N ARG A 687 -5.25 2.48 30.91
CA ARG A 687 -4.58 3.64 31.53
C ARG A 687 -3.82 4.47 30.50
N LEU A 688 -3.23 3.82 29.50
CA LEU A 688 -2.61 4.52 28.37
C LEU A 688 -3.66 5.34 27.61
N GLN A 689 -4.80 4.73 27.31
CA GLN A 689 -5.97 5.39 26.73
C GLN A 689 -6.42 6.56 27.60
N ASN A 690 -6.63 6.36 28.91
CA ASN A 690 -7.06 7.42 29.82
C ASN A 690 -6.04 8.57 29.95
N ARG A 691 -4.74 8.31 29.83
CA ARG A 691 -3.71 9.36 29.82
C ARG A 691 -3.69 10.14 28.50
N ILE A 692 -3.94 9.48 27.38
CA ILE A 692 -3.93 10.13 26.05
C ILE A 692 -5.25 10.85 25.78
N GLU A 693 -6.37 10.16 25.99
CA GLU A 693 -7.71 10.64 25.66
C GLU A 693 -8.34 11.43 26.79
N GLY A 694 -7.83 11.30 28.01
CA GLY A 694 -8.55 11.68 29.21
C GLY A 694 -9.75 10.76 29.47
N SER A 695 -10.35 10.87 30.64
CA SER A 695 -11.65 10.25 30.90
C SER A 695 -12.52 11.18 31.70
N LEU A 696 -13.83 11.02 31.52
CA LEU A 696 -14.82 11.87 32.19
C LEU A 696 -15.99 11.00 32.65
N SER A 697 -16.14 10.92 33.97
CA SER A 697 -17.28 10.32 34.65
C SER A 697 -17.73 11.27 35.76
N ASN A 698 -18.94 11.13 36.26
CA ASN A 698 -19.44 11.94 37.37
C ASN A 698 -18.48 11.85 38.58
N GLU A 699 -17.98 10.64 38.87
CA GLU A 699 -17.02 10.41 39.96
C GLU A 699 -15.68 11.11 39.70
N LYS A 700 -15.12 10.99 38.50
CA LYS A 700 -13.84 11.62 38.14
C LYS A 700 -13.93 13.14 38.07
N PHE A 701 -15.05 13.67 37.57
CA PHE A 701 -15.34 15.10 37.60
C PHE A 701 -15.36 15.59 39.05
N MET A 702 -16.12 14.92 39.93
CA MET A 702 -16.20 15.30 41.33
C MET A 702 -14.87 15.15 42.07
N SER A 703 -14.05 14.13 41.76
CA SER A 703 -12.74 13.95 42.39
C SER A 703 -11.68 14.92 41.88
N ALA A 704 -11.86 15.49 40.69
CA ALA A 704 -10.99 16.54 40.15
C ALA A 704 -11.24 17.92 40.78
N ILE A 705 -12.36 18.12 41.48
CA ILE A 705 -12.69 19.42 42.07
C ILE A 705 -11.82 19.68 43.31
N ALA A 706 -11.03 20.74 43.26
CA ALA A 706 -10.44 21.37 44.44
C ALA A 706 -11.29 22.57 44.85
N TRP A 707 -11.81 22.53 46.07
CA TRP A 707 -12.59 23.63 46.64
C TRP A 707 -11.68 24.69 47.24
N ASP A 708 -11.81 25.93 46.77
CA ASP A 708 -10.99 27.07 47.20
C ASP A 708 -11.87 28.24 47.66
N PRO A 709 -12.48 28.16 48.85
CA PRO A 709 -13.33 29.23 49.37
C PRO A 709 -12.52 30.39 49.95
N GLU A 710 -12.95 31.62 49.67
CA GLU A 710 -12.37 32.83 50.26
C GLU A 710 -12.57 32.84 51.80
N ALA A 711 -11.57 33.31 52.54
CA ALA A 711 -11.51 33.19 54.00
C ALA A 711 -12.67 33.86 54.77
N ASN A 712 -13.36 34.81 54.14
CA ASN A 712 -14.52 35.54 54.67
C ASN A 712 -15.87 34.85 54.38
N VAL A 713 -15.92 33.79 53.57
CA VAL A 713 -17.16 33.09 53.24
C VAL A 713 -17.58 32.17 54.39
N ALA A 714 -18.84 32.30 54.82
CA ALA A 714 -19.40 31.45 55.86
C ALA A 714 -19.44 29.96 55.43
N GLY A 715 -19.02 29.05 56.31
CA GLY A 715 -18.94 27.61 56.00
C GLY A 715 -20.26 26.98 55.53
N GLU A 716 -21.40 27.47 56.02
CA GLU A 716 -22.72 27.03 55.57
C GLU A 716 -23.00 27.36 54.10
N ASN A 717 -22.51 28.51 53.61
CA ASN A 717 -22.65 28.89 52.20
C ASN A 717 -21.71 28.08 51.31
N VAL A 718 -20.52 27.72 51.80
CA VAL A 718 -19.59 26.82 51.10
C VAL A 718 -20.23 25.45 50.89
N GLU A 719 -20.75 24.83 51.95
CA GLU A 719 -21.38 23.50 51.84
C GLU A 719 -22.63 23.53 50.96
N LYS A 720 -23.42 24.62 51.01
CA LYS A 720 -24.56 24.83 50.09
C LYS A 720 -24.14 24.82 48.61
N ILE A 721 -23.06 25.51 48.26
CA ILE A 721 -22.56 25.53 46.86
C ILE A 721 -22.00 24.15 46.46
N LYS A 722 -21.33 23.43 47.37
CA LYS A 722 -20.89 22.05 47.12
C LYS A 722 -22.05 21.12 46.84
N ASP A 723 -23.14 21.25 47.59
CA ASP A 723 -24.37 20.49 47.39
C ASP A 723 -25.01 20.82 46.04
N PHE A 724 -25.04 22.10 45.64
CA PHE A 724 -25.54 22.51 44.32
C PHE A 724 -24.74 21.89 43.18
N VAL A 725 -23.41 21.98 43.21
CA VAL A 725 -22.54 21.35 42.20
C VAL A 725 -22.74 19.84 42.17
N SER A 726 -22.78 19.18 43.34
CA SER A 726 -22.99 17.74 43.44
C SER A 726 -24.36 17.29 42.90
N THR A 727 -25.39 18.12 43.09
CA THR A 727 -26.73 17.86 42.57
C THR A 727 -26.77 18.05 41.06
N TRP A 728 -26.16 19.13 40.56
CA TRP A 728 -26.07 19.40 39.12
C TRP A 728 -25.34 18.27 38.38
N VAL A 729 -24.20 17.80 38.89
CA VAL A 729 -23.45 16.69 38.27
C VAL A 729 -24.27 15.40 38.19
N LYS A 730 -25.13 15.14 39.18
CA LYS A 730 -26.02 13.96 39.18
C LYS A 730 -27.16 14.07 38.18
N GLU A 731 -27.67 15.27 37.95
CA GLU A 731 -28.79 15.54 37.03
C GLU A 731 -28.36 15.76 35.57
N SER A 732 -27.11 16.18 35.37
CA SER A 732 -26.56 16.55 34.07
C SER A 732 -26.28 15.35 33.17
N LYS A 733 -26.38 15.56 31.87
CA LYS A 733 -25.91 14.56 30.89
C LYS A 733 -24.40 14.63 30.76
N VAL A 734 -23.82 13.60 30.18
CA VAL A 734 -22.37 13.55 29.91
C VAL A 734 -21.95 14.70 28.99
N GLU A 735 -22.79 15.09 28.01
CA GLU A 735 -22.48 16.23 27.15
C GLU A 735 -22.37 17.56 27.93
N ASP A 736 -23.23 17.77 28.92
CA ASP A 736 -23.21 18.99 29.74
C ASP A 736 -21.92 19.06 30.59
N LEU A 737 -21.47 17.91 31.10
CA LEU A 737 -20.20 17.79 31.81
C LEU A 737 -19.01 18.03 30.87
N ILE A 738 -19.03 17.46 29.67
CA ILE A 738 -17.99 17.70 28.64
C ILE A 738 -17.91 19.19 28.33
N ASN A 739 -19.05 19.85 28.11
CA ASN A 739 -19.07 21.27 27.76
C ASN A 739 -18.57 22.14 28.91
N LEU A 740 -18.88 21.81 30.18
CA LEU A 740 -18.35 22.54 31.33
C LEU A 740 -16.84 22.33 31.48
N VAL A 741 -16.34 21.09 31.35
CA VAL A 741 -14.91 20.78 31.37
C VAL A 741 -14.19 21.50 30.24
N PHE A 742 -14.75 21.50 29.03
CA PHE A 742 -14.21 22.23 27.90
C PHE A 742 -14.18 23.73 28.15
N THR A 743 -15.24 24.28 28.74
CA THR A 743 -15.28 25.70 29.13
C THR A 743 -14.16 26.04 30.11
N ILE A 744 -13.91 25.18 31.11
CA ILE A 744 -12.90 25.43 32.15
C ILE A 744 -11.46 25.12 31.69
N THR A 745 -11.27 24.15 30.80
CA THR A 745 -9.94 23.57 30.54
C THR A 745 -9.51 23.62 29.07
N GLY A 746 -10.42 23.93 28.16
CA GLY A 746 -10.23 23.83 26.72
C GLY A 746 -10.20 22.40 26.19
N SER A 747 -10.44 21.37 27.01
CA SER A 747 -10.47 19.96 26.60
C SER A 747 -11.83 19.31 26.80
N ASN A 748 -12.19 18.38 25.92
CA ASN A 748 -13.43 17.60 26.04
C ASN A 748 -13.39 16.54 27.17
N THR A 749 -12.24 16.35 27.84
CA THR A 749 -12.05 15.32 28.88
C THR A 749 -11.05 15.76 29.97
N LEU A 750 -10.93 14.97 31.05
CA LEU A 750 -9.96 15.21 32.14
C LEU A 750 -8.80 14.20 32.11
N PHE A 751 -7.57 14.72 32.20
CA PHE A 751 -6.39 13.92 32.53
C PHE A 751 -6.41 13.49 34.01
N ASP A 752 -5.80 12.37 34.37
CA ASP A 752 -5.91 11.76 35.72
C ASP A 752 -5.48 12.68 36.88
N ASP A 753 -4.51 13.58 36.64
CA ASP A 753 -3.99 14.51 37.64
C ASP A 753 -4.53 15.95 37.47
N LYS A 754 -5.56 16.14 36.63
CA LYS A 754 -6.09 17.48 36.35
C LYS A 754 -7.01 17.93 37.48
N VAL A 755 -6.72 19.09 38.03
CA VAL A 755 -7.53 19.73 39.07
C VAL A 755 -8.40 20.84 38.46
N LEU A 756 -9.68 20.84 38.82
CA LEU A 756 -10.64 21.91 38.55
C LEU A 756 -10.83 22.71 39.84
N ARG A 757 -10.39 23.97 39.87
CA ARG A 757 -10.57 24.79 41.08
C ARG A 757 -11.93 25.45 41.07
N PHE A 758 -12.73 25.17 42.10
CA PHE A 758 -14.00 25.83 42.33
C PHE A 758 -13.77 26.89 43.40
N GLU A 759 -13.59 28.11 42.94
CA GLU A 759 -13.29 29.27 43.77
C GLU A 759 -14.60 29.89 44.26
N ILE A 760 -14.82 29.91 45.58
CA ILE A 760 -16.07 30.39 46.16
C ILE A 760 -15.82 31.75 46.80
N TYR A 761 -16.37 32.81 46.22
CA TYR A 761 -16.17 34.20 46.67
C TYR A 761 -17.45 34.81 47.25
N ASP A 762 -17.27 35.77 48.14
CA ASP A 762 -18.36 36.63 48.63
C ASP A 762 -18.71 37.70 47.56
N ARG A 763 -19.53 37.30 46.58
CA ARG A 763 -20.00 38.15 45.46
C ARG A 763 -21.50 38.38 45.54
N SER A 764 -22.02 39.30 44.74
CA SER A 764 -23.47 39.52 44.67
C SER A 764 -24.20 38.24 44.23
N ALA A 765 -25.45 38.06 44.67
CA ALA A 765 -26.30 36.96 44.23
C ALA A 765 -26.60 37.00 42.72
N GLN A 766 -26.35 38.13 42.04
CA GLN A 766 -26.55 38.32 40.60
C GLN A 766 -25.31 37.99 39.77
N GLN A 767 -24.12 37.92 40.38
CA GLN A 767 -22.88 37.62 39.68
C GLN A 767 -22.99 36.27 38.93
N LEU A 768 -22.60 36.27 37.65
CA LEU A 768 -22.48 35.06 36.85
C LEU A 768 -21.15 34.34 37.19
N PRO A 769 -21.09 33.01 37.04
CA PRO A 769 -19.83 32.30 37.16
C PRO A 769 -18.82 32.84 36.15
N VAL A 770 -17.56 32.95 36.57
CA VAL A 770 -16.46 33.43 35.73
C VAL A 770 -15.42 32.33 35.63
N VAL A 771 -14.91 32.07 34.42
CA VAL A 771 -13.96 30.98 34.20
C VAL A 771 -12.58 31.55 33.91
N HIS A 772 -11.58 31.00 34.58
CA HIS A 772 -10.17 31.30 34.35
C HIS A 772 -9.47 30.05 33.81
N SER A 773 -9.49 29.89 32.49
CA SER A 773 -8.97 28.70 31.79
C SER A 773 -7.51 28.39 32.12
N CYS A 774 -6.66 29.43 32.24
CA CYS A 774 -5.24 29.30 32.58
C CYS A 774 -5.01 28.64 33.95
N PHE A 775 -5.92 28.83 34.90
CA PHE A 775 -5.86 28.21 36.23
C PHE A 775 -6.77 26.99 36.35
N SER A 776 -7.50 26.67 35.28
CA SER A 776 -8.55 25.64 35.26
C SER A 776 -9.53 25.84 36.43
N SER A 777 -9.93 27.10 36.63
CA SER A 777 -10.78 27.50 37.73
C SER A 777 -12.08 28.15 37.28
N ILE A 778 -13.09 28.04 38.14
CA ILE A 778 -14.39 28.68 38.01
C ILE A 778 -14.73 29.40 39.30
N GLU A 779 -15.04 30.68 39.20
CA GLU A 779 -15.55 31.50 40.29
C GLU A 779 -17.06 31.31 40.44
N ILE A 780 -17.49 31.02 41.67
CA ILE A 780 -18.91 30.85 42.01
C ILE A 780 -19.24 31.75 43.20
N SER A 781 -20.34 32.49 43.09
CA SER A 781 -20.82 33.35 44.16
C SER A 781 -21.40 32.53 45.31
N ALA A 782 -20.88 32.72 46.53
CA ALA A 782 -21.39 32.10 47.76
C ALA A 782 -22.85 32.49 48.08
N ASN A 783 -23.27 33.65 47.58
CA ASN A 783 -24.59 34.22 47.82
C ASN A 783 -25.64 33.80 46.78
N CYS A 784 -25.39 32.74 46.01
CA CYS A 784 -26.40 32.15 45.13
C CYS A 784 -27.62 31.70 45.96
N PRO A 785 -28.85 32.13 45.62
CA PRO A 785 -30.01 32.01 46.50
C PRO A 785 -30.59 30.57 46.57
N ASP A 786 -30.60 29.86 45.45
CA ASP A 786 -31.18 28.51 45.30
C ASP A 786 -30.53 27.74 44.14
N TYR A 787 -30.82 26.44 44.08
CA TYR A 787 -30.25 25.51 43.10
C TYR A 787 -30.68 25.82 41.66
N GLU A 788 -31.93 26.22 41.42
CA GLU A 788 -32.41 26.55 40.08
C GLU A 788 -31.68 27.76 39.51
N THR A 789 -31.49 28.81 40.32
CA THR A 789 -30.70 29.98 39.95
C THR A 789 -29.23 29.62 39.69
N PHE A 790 -28.66 28.70 40.48
CA PHE A 790 -27.31 28.19 40.25
C PHE A 790 -27.20 27.47 38.90
N LYS A 791 -28.14 26.55 38.64
CA LYS A 791 -28.21 25.74 37.43
C LYS A 791 -28.38 26.60 36.18
N GLU A 792 -29.34 27.53 36.16
CA GLU A 792 -29.58 28.43 35.03
C GLU A 792 -28.32 29.23 34.69
N LYS A 793 -27.59 29.72 35.70
CA LYS A 793 -26.35 30.48 35.48
C LYS A 793 -25.21 29.62 34.94
N LEU A 794 -25.08 28.39 35.41
CA LEU A 794 -24.08 27.45 34.94
C LEU A 794 -24.38 26.99 33.50
N GLU A 795 -25.63 26.67 33.19
CA GLU A 795 -26.07 26.32 31.84
C GLU A 795 -25.95 27.52 30.88
N TYR A 796 -26.24 28.74 31.34
CA TYR A 796 -26.00 29.94 30.57
C TYR A 796 -24.52 30.11 30.21
N LEU A 797 -23.61 29.94 31.18
CA LEU A 797 -22.17 29.97 30.95
C LEU A 797 -21.74 28.94 29.90
N ILE A 798 -22.20 27.70 30.02
CA ILE A 798 -21.94 26.60 29.07
C ILE A 798 -22.49 26.92 27.67
N THR A 799 -23.67 27.52 27.59
CA THR A 799 -24.33 27.86 26.33
C THR A 799 -23.62 29.03 25.62
N GLN A 800 -23.07 29.98 26.38
CA GLN A 800 -22.28 31.09 25.81
C GLN A 800 -20.93 30.60 25.28
N SER A 801 -20.27 29.66 25.97
CA SER A 801 -18.99 29.11 25.52
C SER A 801 -19.12 28.24 24.27
N THR A 802 -20.23 27.49 24.13
CA THR A 802 -20.50 26.61 22.99
C THR A 802 -21.03 27.36 21.76
N ASN A 803 -21.82 28.43 21.91
CA ASN A 803 -22.33 29.22 20.77
C ASN A 803 -21.31 30.20 20.16
N ASN A 804 -20.21 30.51 20.86
CA ASN A 804 -19.12 31.32 20.28
C ASN A 804 -18.35 30.60 19.14
N GLU A 805 -18.65 29.32 18.86
CA GLU A 805 -18.23 28.65 17.61
C GLU A 805 -19.02 29.14 16.38
N ALA A 806 -20.13 29.88 16.55
CA ALA A 806 -20.99 30.34 15.45
C ALA A 806 -21.06 31.86 15.26
N SER A 807 -20.59 32.67 16.21
CA SER A 807 -20.54 34.14 16.03
C SER A 807 -19.55 34.78 16.98
N GLY A 808 -18.47 35.34 16.44
CA GLY A 808 -17.54 36.17 17.19
C GLY A 808 -18.27 37.37 17.81
N PHE A 809 -18.34 37.42 19.14
CA PHE A 809 -18.58 38.64 19.92
C PHE A 809 -17.96 38.49 21.32
N GLN A 810 -17.07 39.41 21.67
CA GLN A 810 -16.64 39.68 23.05
C GLN A 810 -17.81 40.13 23.91
N PHE A 811 -17.76 39.89 25.23
CA PHE A 811 -18.27 40.89 26.18
C PHE A 811 -17.38 41.09 27.40
N THR A 812 -17.11 42.39 27.63
CA THR A 812 -16.65 43.07 28.84
C THR A 812 -17.56 42.90 30.03
#